data_AF-A0A067BV99-F1
#
_entry.id   AF-A0A067BV99-F1
#
_cell.length_a   1.000
_cell.length_b   1.000
_cell.length_c   1.000
_cell.angle_alpha   90.00
_cell.angle_beta   90.00
_cell.angle_gamma   90.00
#
_symmetry.space_group_name_H-M   'P 1'
#
loop_
_entity.id
_entity.type
_entity.pdbx_description
1 polymer ?
#
loop_
_entity_poly.entity_id
_entity_poly.type
_entity_poly.pdbx_seq_one_letter_code
_entity_poly.pdbx_strand_id
1 'polypeptide(L)'
;MRLLEFPKGASVVRVLTAKEEVDLRRLVAWDLSRLVSATAPTTILTPSSIPFNTATFDSFVNAALGPRLETALRPAGAFYTSLAHLAVDRIGTATTMVPAHRPNGTFGSLYVALPHPFVGGALSFMRGSDTSTWFESATWSMLRYSYAACYRHTRVISTAITSGSRLLLVYNLIYLDPCTHTRDYPISVDAAATRLSTLAAKAHEPNDSRLAYPVRTSASLSFDALSGHERDLVNALILSGDYDVALGCVRPKLSFDEGINMAGYIMASVPESSHILCSIQLHPSTGDLHFLKDGLAGAFFHDYVSTARDVDHKADDNDLLGVVVFWPKRRRLEAAGPHGALLCLEDAVSRGPPYIDHLVGYDSLNSLVRSVLPLLAAPDLSKASILQRIQATANASATELFARTARLLDVIGDPALMATYMATSLDLDYFGTKASEIAIWIHRVCSTFGWEVLSHGLEQLVDRWTNERATMAPAIRLIAALAGVDGPDPLCPSLRQPYVPELIKALWRTAQLNVEELYYVVEAAELIKVLGACLAVEGYVASMSERPAAHWLQARLPPFALSAIDTALNPATSMTAIMLNDPDKCSLLNVVTHALARSLDANPTLCAPGLATAVLQLLDDTLDGVNTLVDDVWMTRSAIEVAADMLVIASRHGRLVPSLLERCETIFGSLLVPAICHALRHSTLDPDVQAKLLQRMPPPETDDIVRTQAKHLDVFYKKHPHPQVPPPDGSKHVHWRWIIDLLEVVTMVDATKTLSYVQAWVTNVLAPKPALFGEVAFYCLTRHAFWPTEAWVAVATAAIPVLQNEFKTWSFNSRNVRDANQALVPCDCVLARQINDFLSTKYGVEEEVYGPRCDAVDAFFGDDDEPETMFKKKKPMTTMTLTRRREALTLMQSKFQTASMRLERLQALMQAPKQRGTRPKRPAVQGKEGAKRRCVPASPPILAS
;
A
#
# COMPACT_ATOMS: atom_id res chain seq x y z
N MET A 1 9.36 -30.78 10.87
CA MET A 1 10.77 -31.16 11.17
C MET A 1 10.95 -32.10 12.36
N ARG A 2 10.32 -31.89 13.53
CA ARG A 2 10.44 -32.85 14.67
C ARG A 2 10.07 -34.30 14.30
N LEU A 3 9.18 -34.48 13.33
CA LEU A 3 8.72 -35.78 12.83
C LEU A 3 9.73 -36.53 11.94
N LEU A 4 10.72 -35.85 11.37
CA LEU A 4 11.65 -36.49 10.43
C LEU A 4 12.82 -37.16 11.13
N GLU A 5 13.02 -36.90 12.43
CA GLU A 5 14.06 -37.51 13.27
C GLU A 5 15.48 -37.43 12.65
N PHE A 6 15.73 -36.48 11.74
CA PHE A 6 17.08 -36.26 11.22
C PHE A 6 17.96 -35.71 12.34
N PRO A 7 19.00 -36.45 12.75
CA PRO A 7 19.92 -35.93 13.76
C PRO A 7 20.77 -34.80 13.17
N LYS A 8 21.28 -33.92 14.04
CA LYS A 8 22.26 -32.89 13.65
C LYS A 8 23.59 -33.51 13.20
N GLY A 9 23.80 -34.80 13.48
CA GLY A 9 24.93 -35.62 13.03
C GLY A 9 24.89 -37.02 13.65
N ALA A 10 25.74 -37.92 13.16
CA ALA A 10 25.93 -39.26 13.76
C ALA A 10 26.55 -39.21 15.17
N SER A 11 27.10 -38.05 15.50
CA SER A 11 27.73 -37.70 16.76
C SER A 11 27.51 -36.22 17.05
N VAL A 12 27.63 -35.86 18.32
CA VAL A 12 27.61 -34.49 18.81
C VAL A 12 28.79 -34.30 19.73
N VAL A 13 29.49 -33.17 19.60
CA VAL A 13 30.59 -32.75 20.50
C VAL A 13 30.26 -31.36 21.02
N ARG A 14 30.30 -31.17 22.34
CA ARG A 14 29.96 -29.91 23.00
C ARG A 14 30.81 -29.68 24.24
N VAL A 15 31.07 -28.42 24.54
CA VAL A 15 31.61 -27.98 25.83
C VAL A 15 30.43 -27.70 26.75
N LEU A 16 30.56 -28.03 28.04
CA LEU A 16 29.54 -27.69 29.02
C LEU A 16 29.45 -26.16 29.17
N THR A 17 28.26 -25.65 29.42
CA THR A 17 28.08 -24.23 29.75
C THR A 17 28.70 -23.93 31.11
N ALA A 18 29.06 -22.66 31.37
CA ALA A 18 29.62 -22.27 32.66
C ALA A 18 28.73 -22.65 33.85
N LYS A 19 27.40 -22.56 33.69
CA LYS A 19 26.42 -23.00 34.69
C LYS A 19 26.53 -24.50 34.95
N GLU A 20 26.55 -25.31 33.90
CA GLU A 20 26.67 -26.76 34.01
C GLU A 20 28.03 -27.19 34.58
N GLU A 21 29.11 -26.49 34.24
CA GLU A 21 30.40 -26.72 34.88
C GLU A 21 30.35 -26.41 36.38
N VAL A 22 29.70 -25.31 36.78
CA VAL A 22 29.53 -24.96 38.20
C VAL A 22 28.69 -26.02 38.91
N ASP A 23 27.58 -26.43 38.32
CA ASP A 23 26.71 -27.47 38.88
C ASP A 23 27.49 -28.79 39.00
N LEU A 24 28.22 -29.20 37.97
CA LEU A 24 29.04 -30.41 37.98
C LEU A 24 30.21 -30.33 38.99
N ARG A 25 30.86 -29.17 39.15
CA ARG A 25 31.89 -28.94 40.19
C ARG A 25 31.30 -28.97 41.61
N ARG A 26 30.04 -28.58 41.79
CA ARG A 26 29.33 -28.70 43.08
C ARG A 26 29.01 -30.16 43.41
N LEU A 27 28.92 -31.04 42.41
CA LEU A 27 28.56 -32.43 42.65
C LEU A 27 29.64 -33.16 43.46
N VAL A 28 30.95 -32.97 43.24
CA VAL A 28 31.98 -33.64 44.07
C VAL A 28 33.40 -33.02 43.94
N ALA A 29 34.14 -33.01 45.07
CA ALA A 29 35.61 -32.87 45.12
C ALA A 29 36.30 -34.15 44.59
N TRP A 30 36.80 -34.14 43.36
CA TRP A 30 37.45 -35.30 42.75
C TRP A 30 38.94 -35.37 43.11
N ASP A 31 39.35 -36.42 43.82
CA ASP A 31 40.77 -36.82 43.84
C ASP A 31 41.07 -37.77 42.67
N LEU A 32 41.14 -37.21 41.46
CA LEU A 32 41.51 -37.96 40.25
C LEU A 32 42.98 -38.45 40.29
N SER A 33 43.80 -37.91 41.19
CA SER A 33 45.24 -38.19 41.24
C SER A 33 45.54 -39.67 41.49
N ARG A 34 44.70 -40.36 42.27
CA ARG A 34 44.82 -41.80 42.55
C ARG A 34 44.56 -42.69 41.34
N LEU A 35 43.76 -42.22 40.39
CA LEU A 35 43.47 -42.95 39.15
C LEU A 35 44.57 -42.73 38.10
N VAL A 36 45.26 -41.60 38.20
CA VAL A 36 46.35 -41.19 37.32
C VAL A 36 47.72 -41.69 37.82
N SER A 37 47.84 -42.20 39.03
CA SER A 37 49.11 -42.79 39.51
C SER A 37 49.36 -44.22 39.03
N ALA A 38 48.35 -44.91 38.47
CA ALA A 38 48.50 -46.26 37.92
C ALA A 38 49.51 -46.30 36.76
N THR A 39 50.34 -47.34 36.62
CA THR A 39 51.36 -47.43 35.55
C THR A 39 50.84 -48.02 34.23
N ALA A 40 49.62 -48.56 34.22
CA ALA A 40 49.05 -49.20 33.03
C ALA A 40 48.85 -48.20 31.88
N PRO A 41 49.07 -48.61 30.62
CA PRO A 41 48.86 -47.76 29.44
C PRO A 41 47.38 -47.35 29.26
N THR A 42 46.46 -48.19 29.74
CA THR A 42 45.03 -47.94 29.76
C THR A 42 44.38 -48.63 30.96
N THR A 43 43.38 -48.01 31.58
CA THR A 43 42.61 -48.59 32.68
C THR A 43 41.12 -48.38 32.45
N ILE A 44 40.31 -49.43 32.62
CA ILE A 44 38.84 -49.36 32.60
C ILE A 44 38.36 -49.71 34.00
N LEU A 45 37.57 -48.82 34.61
CA LEU A 45 36.99 -49.02 35.94
C LEU A 45 35.48 -49.16 35.82
N THR A 46 34.94 -50.28 36.29
CA THR A 46 33.49 -50.51 36.33
C THR A 46 32.82 -49.55 37.32
N PRO A 47 31.51 -49.26 37.20
CA PRO A 47 30.83 -48.28 38.05
C PRO A 47 30.99 -48.56 39.55
N SER A 48 30.99 -49.83 39.94
CA SER A 48 31.22 -50.30 41.33
C SER A 48 32.63 -50.06 41.87
N SER A 49 33.61 -49.87 40.99
CA SER A 49 35.03 -49.65 41.34
C SER A 49 35.42 -48.18 41.27
N ILE A 50 34.49 -47.30 40.93
CA ILE A 50 34.71 -45.86 40.90
C ILE A 50 34.65 -45.32 42.33
N PRO A 51 35.65 -44.57 42.80
CA PRO A 51 35.77 -44.17 44.21
C PRO A 51 34.83 -43.04 44.65
N PHE A 52 33.78 -42.73 43.87
CA PHE A 52 32.84 -41.64 44.14
C PHE A 52 31.39 -42.05 43.87
N ASN A 53 30.44 -41.31 44.45
CA ASN A 53 29.01 -41.56 44.25
C ASN A 53 28.59 -41.24 42.81
N THR A 54 28.35 -42.28 42.02
CA THR A 54 27.92 -42.16 40.61
C THR A 54 26.46 -41.74 40.49
N ALA A 55 25.59 -42.01 41.47
CA ALA A 55 24.15 -41.76 41.37
C ALA A 55 23.80 -40.27 41.21
N THR A 56 24.50 -39.38 41.94
CA THR A 56 24.29 -37.94 41.81
C THR A 56 24.74 -37.43 40.44
N PHE A 57 25.80 -38.02 39.89
CA PHE A 57 26.31 -37.67 38.57
C PHE A 57 25.40 -38.20 37.46
N ASP A 58 24.89 -39.44 37.58
CA ASP A 58 23.92 -40.02 36.66
C ASP A 58 22.65 -39.15 36.61
N SER A 59 22.19 -38.65 37.76
CA SER A 59 21.07 -37.71 37.85
C SER A 59 21.34 -36.42 37.07
N PHE A 60 22.53 -35.83 37.24
CA PHE A 60 22.95 -34.66 36.47
C PHE A 60 23.02 -34.93 34.97
N VAL A 61 23.61 -36.05 34.54
CA VAL A 61 23.72 -36.40 33.12
C VAL A 61 22.35 -36.54 32.49
N ASN A 62 21.43 -37.25 33.15
CA ASN A 62 20.07 -37.42 32.65
C ASN A 62 19.30 -36.09 32.62
N ALA A 63 19.41 -35.25 33.65
CA ALA A 63 18.68 -33.99 33.73
C ALA A 63 19.23 -32.89 32.79
N ALA A 64 20.56 -32.75 32.71
CA ALA A 64 21.22 -31.66 31.98
C ALA A 64 21.60 -32.05 30.54
N LEU A 65 22.15 -33.25 30.35
CA LEU A 65 22.63 -33.70 29.04
C LEU A 65 21.55 -34.46 28.26
N GLY A 66 20.65 -35.20 28.93
CA GLY A 66 19.56 -35.96 28.30
C GLY A 66 18.76 -35.15 27.24
N PRO A 67 18.14 -34.02 27.60
CA PRO A 67 17.37 -33.19 26.64
C PRO A 67 18.20 -32.69 25.44
N ARG A 68 19.49 -32.44 25.65
CA ARG A 68 20.41 -31.99 24.59
C ARG A 68 20.75 -33.13 23.63
N LEU A 69 20.96 -34.32 24.18
CA LEU A 69 21.20 -35.54 23.41
C LEU A 69 19.96 -35.95 22.63
N GLU A 70 18.77 -35.82 23.22
CA GLU A 70 17.50 -36.01 22.51
C GLU A 70 17.39 -35.09 21.30
N THR A 71 17.76 -33.82 21.48
CA THR A 71 17.75 -32.82 20.41
C THR A 71 18.82 -33.08 19.34
N ALA A 72 20.03 -33.48 19.75
CA ALA A 72 21.17 -33.64 18.85
C ALA A 72 21.15 -34.96 18.09
N LEU A 73 20.91 -36.06 18.79
CA LEU A 73 20.88 -37.41 18.23
C LEU A 73 19.50 -37.81 17.72
N ARG A 74 18.39 -37.18 18.14
CA ARG A 74 17.01 -37.54 17.70
C ARG A 74 16.76 -39.06 17.79
N PRO A 75 16.80 -39.66 18.98
CA PRO A 75 16.52 -41.09 19.14
C PRO A 75 15.07 -41.43 18.74
N ALA A 76 14.78 -42.70 18.44
CA ALA A 76 13.45 -43.12 17.97
C ALA A 76 12.35 -43.07 19.05
N GLY A 77 12.73 -42.84 20.31
CA GLY A 77 11.85 -42.80 21.46
C GLY A 77 12.60 -42.27 22.69
N ALA A 78 11.89 -42.16 23.82
CA ALA A 78 12.45 -41.69 25.07
C ALA A 78 13.53 -42.65 25.60
N PHE A 79 14.54 -42.10 26.26
CA PHE A 79 15.71 -42.85 26.71
C PHE A 79 16.25 -42.35 28.04
N TYR A 80 17.13 -43.13 28.65
CA TYR A 80 17.94 -42.74 29.79
C TYR A 80 19.40 -43.08 29.56
N THR A 81 20.27 -42.51 30.39
CA THR A 81 21.72 -42.76 30.38
C THR A 81 22.10 -43.61 31.57
N SER A 82 23.00 -44.58 31.35
CA SER A 82 23.53 -45.47 32.37
C SER A 82 25.05 -45.55 32.27
N LEU A 83 25.76 -45.26 33.36
CA LEU A 83 27.23 -45.30 33.38
C LEU A 83 27.73 -46.72 33.10
N ALA A 84 28.51 -46.88 32.04
CA ALA A 84 29.12 -48.16 31.67
C ALA A 84 30.45 -48.35 32.39
N HIS A 85 31.34 -47.35 32.35
CA HIS A 85 32.66 -47.38 32.99
C HIS A 85 33.36 -46.01 32.97
N LEU A 86 34.45 -45.89 33.73
CA LEU A 86 35.43 -44.80 33.63
C LEU A 86 36.65 -45.29 32.85
N ALA A 87 37.00 -44.57 31.78
CA ALA A 87 38.14 -44.85 30.92
C ALA A 87 39.31 -43.92 31.24
N VAL A 88 40.47 -44.51 31.53
CA VAL A 88 41.77 -43.85 31.64
C VAL A 88 42.62 -44.27 30.45
N ASP A 89 42.98 -43.32 29.61
CA ASP A 89 43.73 -43.59 28.38
C ASP A 89 44.98 -42.72 28.30
N ARG A 90 46.14 -43.35 28.12
CA ARG A 90 47.46 -42.69 28.03
C ARG A 90 48.13 -42.82 26.68
N ILE A 91 47.65 -43.77 25.89
CA ILE A 91 48.26 -44.10 24.59
C ILE A 91 47.41 -43.56 23.44
N GLY A 92 46.15 -43.20 23.70
CA GLY A 92 45.23 -42.71 22.69
C GLY A 92 44.58 -43.86 21.91
N THR A 93 43.98 -44.81 22.61
CA THR A 93 43.25 -45.94 22.00
C THR A 93 41.74 -45.77 22.09
N ALA A 94 41.02 -46.15 21.04
CA ALA A 94 39.56 -46.19 21.05
C ALA A 94 38.99 -47.38 21.84
N THR A 95 39.79 -48.41 22.13
CA THR A 95 39.32 -49.63 22.82
C THR A 95 38.78 -49.36 24.22
N THR A 96 39.34 -48.37 24.92
CA THR A 96 38.88 -47.94 26.25
C THR A 96 37.53 -47.24 26.21
N MET A 97 37.02 -46.88 25.03
CA MET A 97 35.76 -46.14 24.86
C MET A 97 34.58 -47.04 24.48
N VAL A 98 34.83 -48.31 24.20
CA VAL A 98 33.77 -49.24 23.85
C VAL A 98 33.24 -49.85 25.15
N PRO A 99 31.95 -49.65 25.50
CA PRO A 99 31.35 -50.31 26.66
C PRO A 99 31.47 -51.83 26.55
N ALA A 100 32.05 -52.46 27.58
CA ALA A 100 32.20 -53.92 27.61
C ALA A 100 30.84 -54.64 27.72
N HIS A 101 29.86 -54.01 28.40
CA HIS A 101 28.49 -54.48 28.48
C HIS A 101 27.52 -53.42 27.95
N ARG A 102 26.66 -53.82 27.02
CA ARG A 102 25.59 -52.99 26.44
C ARG A 102 24.23 -53.61 26.77
N PRO A 103 23.44 -52.99 27.65
CA PRO A 103 22.08 -53.43 27.92
C PRO A 103 21.21 -53.49 26.66
N ASN A 104 20.16 -54.31 26.68
CA ASN A 104 19.18 -54.34 25.59
C ASN A 104 18.57 -52.94 25.39
N GLY A 105 18.37 -52.52 24.14
CA GLY A 105 17.91 -51.17 23.80
C GLY A 105 18.97 -50.08 23.79
N THR A 106 20.26 -50.42 23.98
CA THR A 106 21.35 -49.43 23.85
C THR A 106 21.48 -48.99 22.39
N PHE A 107 21.19 -47.71 22.12
CA PHE A 107 21.24 -47.12 20.78
C PHE A 107 22.48 -46.25 20.52
N GLY A 108 23.22 -45.90 21.56
CA GLY A 108 24.38 -45.03 21.46
C GLY A 108 25.23 -45.00 22.71
N SER A 109 26.26 -44.17 22.67
CA SER A 109 27.18 -43.94 23.79
C SER A 109 27.38 -42.44 24.00
N LEU A 110 27.49 -42.05 25.27
CA LEU A 110 27.86 -40.70 25.69
C LEU A 110 29.21 -40.77 26.42
N TYR A 111 30.10 -39.85 26.08
CA TYR A 111 31.44 -39.68 26.62
C TYR A 111 31.50 -38.33 27.32
N VAL A 112 31.77 -38.30 28.61
CA VAL A 112 31.95 -37.06 29.37
C VAL A 112 33.41 -36.96 29.77
N ALA A 113 34.10 -35.96 29.25
CA ALA A 113 35.50 -35.72 29.56
C ALA A 113 35.68 -35.03 30.90
N LEU A 114 36.56 -35.58 31.72
CA LEU A 114 36.97 -35.00 32.98
C LEU A 114 38.19 -34.09 32.75
N PRO A 115 38.30 -32.94 33.45
CA PRO A 115 39.35 -31.97 33.25
C PRO A 115 40.68 -32.52 33.80
N HIS A 116 41.41 -33.21 32.93
CA HIS A 116 42.73 -33.73 33.22
C HIS A 116 43.67 -33.41 32.04
N PRO A 117 44.91 -32.96 32.29
CA PRO A 117 45.82 -32.59 31.21
C PRO A 117 46.27 -33.81 30.40
N PHE A 118 46.21 -33.65 29.07
CA PHE A 118 46.82 -34.54 28.10
C PHE A 118 47.19 -33.75 26.83
N VAL A 119 48.12 -34.29 26.04
CA VAL A 119 48.56 -33.74 24.74
C VAL A 119 48.39 -34.82 23.68
N GLY A 120 47.90 -34.44 22.50
CA GLY A 120 47.47 -35.38 21.46
C GLY A 120 46.10 -35.97 21.79
N GLY A 121 45.81 -37.19 21.33
CA GLY A 121 44.58 -37.88 21.71
C GLY A 121 43.30 -37.24 21.15
N ALA A 122 43.32 -36.72 19.93
CA ALA A 122 42.11 -36.29 19.26
C ALA A 122 41.18 -37.49 19.06
N LEU A 123 39.87 -37.30 19.26
CA LEU A 123 38.86 -38.32 19.01
C LEU A 123 38.02 -37.93 17.81
N SER A 124 38.04 -38.77 16.79
CA SER A 124 37.20 -38.61 15.62
C SER A 124 36.08 -39.63 15.67
N PHE A 125 34.83 -39.15 15.63
CA PHE A 125 33.64 -39.97 15.46
C PHE A 125 33.32 -40.00 13.97
N MET A 126 33.51 -41.16 13.35
CA MET A 126 33.37 -41.36 11.92
C MET A 126 32.14 -42.21 11.60
N ARG A 127 31.34 -41.74 10.65
CA ARG A 127 30.28 -42.51 10.00
C ARG A 127 30.25 -42.18 8.52
N GLY A 128 30.63 -43.13 7.68
CA GLY A 128 30.78 -42.86 6.24
C GLY A 128 31.81 -41.75 6.02
N SER A 129 31.42 -40.69 5.32
CA SER A 129 32.22 -39.47 5.11
C SER A 129 32.14 -38.46 6.26
N ASP A 130 31.15 -38.57 7.14
CA ASP A 130 30.95 -37.62 8.23
C ASP A 130 31.93 -37.92 9.37
N THR A 131 32.77 -36.93 9.66
CA THR A 131 33.76 -37.02 10.74
C THR A 131 33.62 -35.82 11.65
N SER A 132 33.32 -36.05 12.93
CA SER A 132 33.40 -35.00 13.95
C SER A 132 34.61 -35.25 14.83
N THR A 133 35.52 -34.29 14.92
CA THR A 133 36.69 -34.39 15.79
C THR A 133 36.44 -33.67 17.12
N TRP A 134 36.86 -34.31 18.21
CA TRP A 134 36.83 -33.83 19.57
C TRP A 134 38.27 -33.74 20.07
N PHE A 135 38.59 -32.67 20.80
CA PHE A 135 39.96 -32.27 21.14
C PHE A 135 40.81 -31.97 19.91
N GLU A 136 40.33 -31.07 19.04
CA GLU A 136 41.16 -30.51 17.97
C GLU A 136 42.41 -29.84 18.55
N SER A 137 43.53 -29.96 17.83
CA SER A 137 44.92 -29.70 18.23
C SER A 137 45.20 -28.25 18.67
N ALA A 138 44.60 -27.78 19.74
CA ALA A 138 45.05 -26.61 20.48
C ALA A 138 46.17 -27.05 21.42
N THR A 139 47.29 -26.33 21.38
CA THR A 139 48.55 -26.66 22.06
C THR A 139 48.37 -26.94 23.56
N TRP A 140 47.32 -26.38 24.19
CA TRP A 140 46.90 -26.68 25.56
C TRP A 140 45.37 -26.67 25.58
N SER A 141 44.72 -27.83 25.47
CA SER A 141 43.26 -27.91 25.64
C SER A 141 42.91 -27.42 27.04
N MET A 142 42.28 -26.24 27.16
CA MET A 142 41.83 -25.72 28.45
C MET A 142 41.03 -26.81 29.19
N LEU A 143 41.27 -26.92 30.51
CA LEU A 143 40.63 -27.80 31.50
C LEU A 143 39.10 -27.56 31.60
N ARG A 144 38.36 -27.76 30.51
CA ARG A 144 36.91 -27.60 30.48
C ARG A 144 36.22 -28.94 30.39
N TYR A 145 35.08 -29.04 31.05
CA TYR A 145 34.22 -30.19 30.87
C TYR A 145 33.65 -30.14 29.46
N SER A 146 33.76 -31.25 28.76
CA SER A 146 33.11 -31.42 27.45
C SER A 146 32.51 -32.80 27.38
N TYR A 147 31.56 -32.97 26.47
CA TYR A 147 31.01 -34.28 26.18
C TYR A 147 30.92 -34.49 24.68
N ALA A 148 30.99 -35.76 24.31
CA ALA A 148 30.62 -36.23 22.99
C ALA A 148 29.60 -37.34 23.13
N ALA A 149 28.67 -37.46 22.20
CA ALA A 149 27.80 -38.63 22.13
C ALA A 149 27.65 -39.07 20.70
N CYS A 150 27.44 -40.36 20.47
CA CYS A 150 27.26 -40.90 19.13
C CYS A 150 26.32 -42.10 19.15
N TYR A 151 25.74 -42.36 17.98
CA TYR A 151 25.03 -43.61 17.73
C TYR A 151 25.97 -44.81 17.85
N ARG A 152 25.38 -45.99 18.12
CA ARG A 152 26.12 -47.23 18.38
C ARG A 152 27.01 -47.65 17.21
N HIS A 153 26.57 -47.37 15.99
CA HIS A 153 27.27 -47.70 14.75
C HIS A 153 28.30 -46.66 14.31
N THR A 154 28.52 -45.60 15.09
CA THR A 154 29.56 -44.60 14.81
C THR A 154 30.93 -45.15 15.23
N ARG A 155 31.90 -45.14 14.32
CA ARG A 155 33.27 -45.60 14.60
C ARG A 155 34.02 -44.52 15.37
N VAL A 156 34.50 -44.84 16.56
CA VAL A 156 35.37 -43.97 17.34
C VAL A 156 36.83 -44.26 16.97
N ILE A 157 37.55 -43.23 16.56
CA ILE A 157 38.99 -43.29 16.26
C ILE A 157 39.71 -42.35 17.21
N SER A 158 40.81 -42.81 17.79
CA SER A 158 41.67 -41.98 18.63
C SER A 158 43.03 -41.83 17.97
N THR A 159 43.57 -40.60 17.96
CA THR A 159 44.99 -40.38 17.70
C THR A 159 45.80 -40.67 18.96
N ALA A 160 47.12 -40.84 18.81
CA ALA A 160 47.99 -41.14 19.93
C ALA A 160 48.04 -39.98 20.95
N ILE A 161 48.04 -40.32 22.22
CA ILE A 161 48.35 -39.38 23.31
C ILE A 161 49.86 -39.34 23.48
N THR A 162 50.46 -38.15 23.41
CA THR A 162 51.92 -37.96 23.50
C THR A 162 52.36 -37.57 24.91
N SER A 163 51.47 -37.03 25.73
CA SER A 163 51.73 -36.71 27.14
C SER A 163 50.44 -36.70 27.96
N GLY A 164 50.53 -37.03 29.24
CA GLY A 164 49.41 -36.98 30.19
C GLY A 164 48.44 -38.17 30.08
N SER A 165 47.19 -37.96 30.47
CA SER A 165 46.15 -39.00 30.44
C SER A 165 44.77 -38.38 30.21
N ARG A 166 44.00 -38.98 29.32
CA ARG A 166 42.61 -38.60 29.06
C ARG A 166 41.69 -39.44 29.95
N LEU A 167 40.77 -38.76 30.65
CA LEU A 167 39.80 -39.38 31.55
C LEU A 167 38.38 -39.15 31.01
N LEU A 168 37.66 -40.24 30.69
CA LEU A 168 36.30 -40.18 30.15
C LEU A 168 35.34 -41.06 30.95
N LEU A 169 34.21 -40.51 31.37
CA LEU A 169 33.06 -41.31 31.80
C LEU A 169 32.28 -41.74 30.56
N VAL A 170 32.06 -43.05 30.41
CA VAL A 170 31.37 -43.64 29.27
C VAL A 170 30.01 -44.14 29.70
N TYR A 171 28.95 -43.66 29.06
CA TYR A 171 27.55 -43.98 29.31
C TYR A 171 26.95 -44.75 28.13
N ASN A 172 26.08 -45.70 28.44
CA ASN A 172 25.13 -46.28 27.49
C ASN A 172 23.90 -45.37 27.37
N LEU A 173 23.43 -45.12 26.15
CA LEU A 173 22.15 -44.46 25.87
C LEU A 173 21.10 -45.54 25.56
N ILE A 174 20.10 -45.70 26.42
CA ILE A 174 19.19 -46.87 26.43
C ILE A 174 17.74 -46.41 26.31
N TYR A 175 16.99 -46.95 25.35
CA TYR A 175 15.56 -46.68 25.23
C TYR A 175 14.80 -47.13 26.49
N LEU A 176 13.80 -46.34 26.90
CA LEU A 176 12.89 -46.72 27.98
C LEU A 176 12.01 -47.91 27.58
N ASP A 177 11.63 -47.99 26.30
CA ASP A 177 10.94 -49.14 25.71
C ASP A 177 11.80 -49.76 24.60
N PRO A 178 12.70 -50.69 24.95
CA PRO A 178 13.62 -51.32 24.00
C PRO A 178 12.94 -52.34 23.07
N CYS A 179 11.68 -52.72 23.36
CA CYS A 179 10.90 -53.62 22.50
C CYS A 179 10.30 -52.86 21.32
N THR A 180 9.86 -51.62 21.56
CA THR A 180 9.28 -50.75 20.53
C THR A 180 10.35 -49.97 19.76
N HIS A 181 11.42 -49.54 20.44
CA HIS A 181 12.47 -48.72 19.84
C HIS A 181 13.79 -49.47 19.79
N THR A 182 14.22 -49.81 18.58
CA THR A 182 15.45 -50.60 18.34
C THR A 182 16.49 -49.85 17.51
N ARG A 183 16.16 -48.64 17.03
CA ARG A 183 17.06 -47.89 16.13
C ARG A 183 18.31 -47.44 16.86
N ASP A 184 19.47 -47.95 16.44
CA ASP A 184 20.80 -47.64 16.97
C ASP A 184 21.75 -46.99 15.95
N TYR A 185 21.17 -46.47 14.87
CA TYR A 185 21.80 -45.67 13.83
C TYR A 185 20.87 -44.50 13.44
N PRO A 186 21.37 -43.37 12.92
CA PRO A 186 20.51 -42.34 12.33
C PRO A 186 19.58 -42.91 11.27
N ILE A 187 18.37 -42.37 11.12
CA ILE A 187 17.43 -42.79 10.06
C ILE A 187 18.14 -42.84 8.70
N SER A 188 17.93 -43.90 7.91
CA SER A 188 18.46 -43.97 6.55
C SER A 188 17.71 -43.00 5.64
N VAL A 189 18.34 -42.56 4.56
CA VAL A 189 17.73 -41.69 3.55
C VAL A 189 16.45 -42.34 3.00
N ASP A 190 16.46 -43.65 2.71
CA ASP A 190 15.28 -44.36 2.22
C ASP A 190 14.13 -44.39 3.24
N ALA A 191 14.44 -44.70 4.51
CA ALA A 191 13.41 -44.74 5.56
C ALA A 191 12.83 -43.33 5.82
N ALA A 192 13.67 -42.29 5.74
CA ALA A 192 13.23 -40.92 5.82
C ALA A 192 12.37 -40.52 4.61
N ALA A 193 12.75 -40.94 3.40
CA ALA A 193 11.98 -40.72 2.18
C ALA A 193 10.59 -41.35 2.27
N THR A 194 10.47 -42.60 2.75
CA THR A 194 9.17 -43.26 2.97
C THR A 194 8.32 -42.50 3.98
N ARG A 195 8.90 -42.03 5.10
CA ARG A 195 8.18 -41.22 6.09
C ARG A 195 7.74 -39.87 5.52
N LEU A 196 8.60 -39.22 4.74
CA LEU A 196 8.29 -37.99 4.02
C LEU A 196 7.12 -38.20 3.09
N SER A 197 7.11 -39.28 2.31
CA SER A 197 5.97 -39.62 1.44
C SER A 197 4.67 -39.78 2.22
N THR A 198 4.69 -40.51 3.34
CA THR A 198 3.52 -40.62 4.24
C THR A 198 3.07 -39.27 4.78
N LEU A 199 4.00 -38.37 5.09
CA LEU A 199 3.66 -37.02 5.55
C LEU A 199 3.08 -36.17 4.43
N ALA A 200 3.65 -36.24 3.23
CA ALA A 200 3.19 -35.52 2.04
C ALA A 200 1.76 -35.91 1.68
N ALA A 201 1.32 -37.13 1.98
CA ALA A 201 -0.04 -37.59 1.76
C ALA A 201 -1.06 -36.95 2.73
N LYS A 202 -0.65 -36.57 3.96
CA LYS A 202 -1.57 -36.02 4.98
C LYS A 202 -2.11 -34.65 4.60
N ALA A 203 -3.37 -34.38 4.92
CA ALA A 203 -3.93 -33.04 4.79
C ALA A 203 -3.09 -32.07 5.64
N HIS A 204 -2.61 -31.01 5.01
CA HIS A 204 -1.87 -29.91 5.65
C HIS A 204 -2.76 -28.68 5.66
N GLU A 205 -2.74 -27.94 6.77
CA GLU A 205 -3.31 -26.59 6.82
C GLU A 205 -2.61 -25.69 5.78
N PRO A 206 -3.27 -24.65 5.24
CA PRO A 206 -2.68 -23.76 4.23
C PRO A 206 -1.34 -23.16 4.67
N ASN A 207 -1.22 -22.85 5.97
CA ASN A 207 -0.01 -22.28 6.57
C ASN A 207 1.14 -23.30 6.64
N ASP A 208 0.84 -24.61 6.67
CA ASP A 208 1.79 -25.74 6.73
C ASP A 208 2.42 -26.12 5.37
N SER A 209 2.13 -25.34 4.33
CA SER A 209 2.53 -25.64 2.95
C SER A 209 4.03 -25.47 2.69
N ARG A 210 4.75 -24.68 3.50
CA ARG A 210 6.17 -24.36 3.31
C ARG A 210 6.97 -24.75 4.53
N LEU A 211 7.98 -25.60 4.37
CA LEU A 211 8.87 -25.99 5.44
C LEU A 211 10.28 -25.47 5.15
N ALA A 212 10.93 -24.91 6.17
CA ALA A 212 12.31 -24.46 6.08
C ALA A 212 13.20 -25.18 7.09
N TYR A 213 14.44 -25.45 6.69
CA TYR A 213 15.48 -26.02 7.53
C TYR A 213 16.74 -25.14 7.42
N PRO A 214 17.25 -24.59 8.53
CA PRO A 214 18.47 -23.79 8.48
C PRO A 214 19.66 -24.67 8.10
N VAL A 215 20.51 -24.16 7.21
CA VAL A 215 21.73 -24.83 6.77
C VAL A 215 22.97 -23.98 7.01
N ARG A 216 24.09 -24.65 7.23
CA ARG A 216 25.41 -24.04 7.42
C ARG A 216 26.04 -23.77 6.05
N THR A 217 25.48 -22.85 5.28
CA THR A 217 26.08 -22.51 3.99
C THR A 217 27.26 -21.58 4.16
N SER A 218 28.42 -22.00 3.66
CA SER A 218 29.60 -21.18 3.44
C SER A 218 29.44 -20.38 2.14
N ALA A 219 29.33 -19.04 2.20
CA ALA A 219 29.42 -18.02 1.13
C ALA A 219 28.66 -18.19 -0.21
N SER A 220 28.35 -19.39 -0.68
CA SER A 220 27.70 -19.72 -1.95
C SER A 220 26.49 -20.61 -1.71
N LEU A 221 25.33 -20.22 -2.27
CA LEU A 221 24.14 -21.06 -2.33
C LEU A 221 24.36 -22.11 -3.44
N SER A 222 24.78 -23.31 -3.04
CA SER A 222 24.86 -24.48 -3.91
C SER A 222 24.47 -25.74 -3.15
N PHE A 223 23.68 -26.61 -3.80
CA PHE A 223 23.35 -27.93 -3.25
C PHE A 223 24.60 -28.80 -3.06
N ASP A 224 25.64 -28.62 -3.88
CA ASP A 224 26.90 -29.35 -3.75
C ASP A 224 27.67 -28.99 -2.46
N ALA A 225 27.43 -27.78 -1.94
CA ALA A 225 28.03 -27.29 -0.70
C ALA A 225 27.34 -27.86 0.56
N LEU A 226 26.16 -28.47 0.43
CA LEU A 226 25.49 -29.12 1.56
C LEU A 226 26.29 -30.35 2.00
N SER A 227 26.41 -30.57 3.30
CA SER A 227 27.19 -31.68 3.87
C SER A 227 26.44 -32.40 4.99
N GLY A 228 26.83 -33.64 5.25
CA GLY A 228 26.24 -34.50 6.27
C GLY A 228 24.72 -34.54 6.22
N HIS A 229 24.09 -34.25 7.36
CA HIS A 229 22.64 -34.31 7.53
C HIS A 229 21.82 -33.39 6.60
N GLU A 230 22.38 -32.26 6.15
CA GLU A 230 21.68 -31.33 5.25
C GLU A 230 21.51 -31.95 3.86
N ARG A 231 22.59 -32.61 3.39
CA ARG A 231 22.59 -33.37 2.14
C ARG A 231 21.67 -34.59 2.24
N ASP A 232 21.72 -35.31 3.35
CA ASP A 232 20.85 -36.48 3.59
C ASP A 232 19.37 -36.10 3.62
N LEU A 233 19.02 -34.95 4.22
CA LEU A 233 17.66 -34.41 4.21
C LEU A 233 17.21 -34.09 2.78
N VAL A 234 18.03 -33.37 2.01
CA VAL A 234 17.71 -33.03 0.61
C VAL A 234 17.57 -34.29 -0.24
N ASN A 235 18.47 -35.26 -0.08
CA ASN A 235 18.38 -36.54 -0.76
C ASN A 235 17.09 -37.30 -0.40
N ALA A 236 16.69 -37.31 0.87
CA ALA A 236 15.46 -37.97 1.29
C ALA A 236 14.21 -37.28 0.74
N LEU A 237 14.22 -35.94 0.68
CA LEU A 237 13.15 -35.15 0.05
C LEU A 237 13.03 -35.48 -1.44
N ILE A 238 14.15 -35.50 -2.16
CA ILE A 238 14.18 -35.84 -3.60
C ILE A 238 13.74 -37.29 -3.81
N LEU A 239 14.28 -38.22 -3.03
CA LEU A 239 13.98 -39.64 -3.15
C LEU A 239 12.53 -39.96 -2.84
N SER A 240 11.88 -39.21 -1.94
CA SER A 240 10.44 -39.39 -1.67
C SER A 240 9.57 -39.15 -2.91
N GLY A 241 10.05 -38.36 -3.88
CA GLY A 241 9.30 -38.01 -5.08
C GLY A 241 8.14 -37.03 -4.85
N ASP A 242 7.79 -36.72 -3.60
CA ASP A 242 6.58 -35.96 -3.24
C ASP A 242 6.84 -34.49 -2.89
N TYR A 243 8.11 -34.10 -2.73
CA TYR A 243 8.52 -32.73 -2.39
C TYR A 243 9.33 -32.08 -3.51
N ASP A 244 9.15 -30.77 -3.68
CA ASP A 244 10.13 -29.93 -4.35
C ASP A 244 11.05 -29.29 -3.30
N VAL A 245 12.27 -28.96 -3.73
CA VAL A 245 13.32 -28.44 -2.85
C VAL A 245 13.96 -27.22 -3.47
N ALA A 246 14.26 -26.23 -2.64
CA ALA A 246 15.02 -25.04 -2.97
C ALA A 246 16.04 -24.74 -1.87
N LEU A 247 17.18 -24.19 -2.27
CA LEU A 247 18.16 -23.61 -1.37
C LEU A 247 17.99 -22.09 -1.42
N GLY A 248 17.77 -21.47 -0.27
CA GLY A 248 17.51 -20.05 -0.15
C GLY A 248 18.45 -19.36 0.82
N CYS A 249 18.57 -18.05 0.67
CA CYS A 249 19.23 -17.20 1.64
C CYS A 249 18.22 -16.26 2.27
N VAL A 250 18.29 -16.15 3.59
CA VAL A 250 17.45 -15.29 4.39
C VAL A 250 18.25 -14.08 4.89
N ARG A 251 17.61 -12.90 4.89
CA ARG A 251 18.14 -11.71 5.57
C ARG A 251 17.34 -11.40 6.84
N PRO A 252 18.00 -11.05 7.96
CA PRO A 252 17.35 -10.48 9.13
C PRO A 252 16.73 -9.12 8.80
N LYS A 253 15.62 -8.80 9.47
CA LYS A 253 14.84 -7.56 9.29
C LYS A 253 15.64 -6.27 9.53
N LEU A 254 16.68 -6.31 10.38
CA LEU A 254 17.32 -5.14 10.98
C LEU A 254 18.33 -4.39 10.08
N SER A 255 18.66 -4.88 8.88
CA SER A 255 19.75 -4.30 8.07
C SER A 255 19.31 -3.52 6.83
N PHE A 256 18.03 -3.15 6.70
CA PHE A 256 17.63 -2.24 5.63
C PHE A 256 18.03 -0.82 6.04
N ASP A 257 19.16 -0.35 5.50
CA ASP A 257 19.67 1.02 5.67
C ASP A 257 18.52 2.04 5.59
N GLU A 258 18.50 2.97 6.54
CA GLU A 258 17.46 3.97 6.90
C GLU A 258 17.00 4.91 5.75
N GLY A 259 17.36 4.65 4.50
CA GLY A 259 17.15 5.52 3.35
C GLY A 259 15.76 5.49 2.69
N ILE A 260 14.82 4.64 3.14
CA ILE A 260 13.47 4.57 2.53
C ILE A 260 12.39 4.73 3.61
N ASN A 261 11.98 5.99 3.87
CA ASN A 261 10.94 6.37 4.84
C ASN A 261 9.62 5.58 4.73
N MET A 262 9.27 5.04 3.56
CA MET A 262 8.06 4.22 3.38
C MET A 262 8.27 2.74 3.78
N ALA A 263 9.46 2.20 3.52
CA ALA A 263 9.80 0.82 3.88
C ALA A 263 9.92 0.68 5.40
N GLY A 264 10.42 1.70 6.10
CA GLY A 264 10.50 1.70 7.57
C GLY A 264 9.13 1.55 8.25
N TYR A 265 8.10 2.23 7.76
CA TYR A 265 6.75 2.13 8.32
C TYR A 265 6.10 0.77 8.04
N ILE A 266 6.26 0.25 6.81
CA ILE A 266 5.76 -1.08 6.44
C ILE A 266 6.46 -2.18 7.25
N MET A 267 7.77 -2.03 7.48
CA MET A 267 8.56 -2.97 8.25
C MET A 267 8.23 -2.91 9.75
N ALA A 268 7.79 -1.76 10.29
CA ALA A 268 7.34 -1.67 11.68
C ALA A 268 6.14 -2.60 11.97
N SER A 269 5.28 -2.86 10.97
CA SER A 269 4.12 -3.74 11.09
C SER A 269 4.43 -5.23 10.93
N VAL A 270 5.61 -5.59 10.42
CA VAL A 270 6.05 -6.99 10.32
C VAL A 270 6.64 -7.41 11.67
N PRO A 271 6.24 -8.53 12.31
CA PRO A 271 6.84 -8.91 13.59
C PRO A 271 8.36 -9.13 13.46
N GLU A 272 9.13 -8.72 14.48
CA GLU A 272 10.60 -8.60 14.43
C GLU A 272 11.34 -9.88 14.06
N SER A 273 10.74 -11.05 14.32
CA SER A 273 11.28 -12.37 13.95
C SER A 273 11.12 -12.75 12.49
N SER A 274 10.66 -11.83 11.64
CA SER A 274 10.47 -12.11 10.21
C SER A 274 11.77 -12.17 9.43
N HIS A 275 11.81 -13.17 8.58
CA HIS A 275 12.92 -13.50 7.71
C HIS A 275 12.46 -13.42 6.25
N ILE A 276 13.19 -12.66 5.42
CA ILE A 276 12.86 -12.47 4.00
C ILE A 276 13.82 -13.31 3.14
N LEU A 277 13.26 -14.08 2.21
CA LEU A 277 14.02 -14.87 1.26
C LEU A 277 14.55 -13.99 0.11
N CYS A 278 15.87 -13.81 0.03
CA CYS A 278 16.50 -12.88 -0.92
C CYS A 278 16.97 -13.54 -2.21
N SER A 279 17.57 -14.73 -2.11
CA SER A 279 18.07 -15.47 -3.26
C SER A 279 17.70 -16.94 -3.11
N ILE A 280 17.36 -17.56 -4.24
CA ILE A 280 16.76 -18.90 -4.28
C ILE A 280 17.34 -19.66 -5.46
N GLN A 281 17.75 -20.89 -5.19
CA GLN A 281 18.16 -21.87 -6.16
C GLN A 281 17.24 -23.09 -6.03
N LEU A 282 16.40 -23.33 -7.05
CA LEU A 282 15.60 -24.56 -7.11
C LEU A 282 16.51 -25.76 -7.35
N HIS A 283 16.21 -26.88 -6.72
CA HIS A 283 16.90 -28.14 -7.01
C HIS A 283 16.58 -28.60 -8.44
N PRO A 284 17.52 -29.19 -9.21
CA PRO A 284 17.25 -29.65 -10.57
C PRO A 284 16.07 -30.62 -10.70
N SER A 285 15.77 -31.41 -9.67
CA SER A 285 14.62 -32.33 -9.66
C SER A 285 13.26 -31.63 -9.64
N THR A 286 13.21 -30.34 -9.28
CA THR A 286 11.98 -29.52 -9.28
C THR A 286 11.55 -29.19 -10.72
N GLY A 287 12.48 -29.24 -11.68
CA GLY A 287 12.27 -28.81 -13.07
C GLY A 287 12.39 -27.29 -13.23
N ASP A 288 12.18 -26.81 -14.45
CA ASP A 288 12.27 -25.39 -14.81
C ASP A 288 10.97 -24.64 -14.47
N LEU A 289 10.71 -24.50 -13.16
CA LEU A 289 9.53 -23.79 -12.64
C LEU A 289 9.91 -22.36 -12.23
N HIS A 290 10.19 -21.52 -13.22
CA HIS A 290 10.62 -20.12 -13.00
C HIS A 290 9.65 -19.32 -12.11
N PHE A 291 8.33 -19.55 -12.22
CA PHE A 291 7.33 -18.88 -11.38
C PHE A 291 7.51 -19.14 -9.88
N LEU A 292 8.04 -20.31 -9.49
CA LEU A 292 8.35 -20.62 -8.08
C LEU A 292 9.52 -19.78 -7.60
N LYS A 293 10.57 -19.67 -8.42
CA LYS A 293 11.74 -18.86 -8.10
C LYS A 293 11.36 -17.39 -7.90
N ASP A 294 10.53 -16.86 -8.79
CA ASP A 294 10.11 -15.45 -8.77
C ASP A 294 9.06 -15.17 -7.70
N GLY A 295 8.17 -16.12 -7.40
CA GLY A 295 7.15 -16.00 -6.36
C GLY A 295 7.69 -16.15 -4.93
N LEU A 296 8.68 -17.03 -4.75
CA LEU A 296 9.34 -17.22 -3.46
C LEU A 296 10.30 -16.07 -3.13
N ALA A 297 10.80 -15.32 -4.12
CA ALA A 297 11.63 -14.15 -3.87
C ALA A 297 10.83 -13.09 -3.11
N GLY A 298 11.33 -12.65 -1.95
CA GLY A 298 10.63 -11.72 -1.07
C GLY A 298 9.56 -12.38 -0.17
N ALA A 299 9.39 -13.70 -0.21
CA ALA A 299 8.49 -14.40 0.70
C ALA A 299 9.00 -14.39 2.15
N PHE A 300 8.06 -14.34 3.09
CA PHE A 300 8.32 -14.35 4.52
C PHE A 300 8.37 -15.77 5.11
N PHE A 301 9.24 -15.92 6.10
CA PHE A 301 9.33 -17.09 6.96
C PHE A 301 9.13 -16.65 8.41
N HIS A 302 7.87 -16.61 8.87
CA HIS A 302 7.57 -16.22 10.26
C HIS A 302 7.53 -17.40 11.23
N ASP A 303 7.01 -18.56 10.81
CA ASP A 303 6.68 -19.65 11.75
C ASP A 303 7.68 -20.81 11.77
N TYR A 304 8.51 -20.95 10.72
CA TYR A 304 9.29 -22.18 10.50
C TYR A 304 10.67 -22.18 11.16
N VAL A 305 11.17 -21.00 11.48
CA VAL A 305 12.45 -20.86 12.17
C VAL A 305 12.27 -20.75 13.69
N SER A 306 11.14 -21.19 14.25
CA SER A 306 10.91 -21.21 15.71
C SER A 306 11.94 -22.03 16.51
N THR A 307 12.80 -22.81 15.84
CA THR A 307 13.97 -23.47 16.43
C THR A 307 15.29 -22.69 16.32
N ALA A 308 15.33 -21.53 15.65
CA ALA A 308 16.51 -20.67 15.53
C ALA A 308 16.92 -19.95 16.82
N ARG A 309 16.17 -20.08 17.93
CA ARG A 309 16.75 -19.78 19.25
C ARG A 309 18.05 -20.57 19.51
N ASP A 310 18.29 -21.68 18.80
CA ASP A 310 19.56 -22.42 18.80
C ASP A 310 20.65 -21.84 17.86
N VAL A 311 20.30 -20.96 16.92
CA VAL A 311 21.20 -20.34 15.93
C VAL A 311 21.66 -18.95 16.38
N ASP A 312 20.93 -18.31 17.29
CA ASP A 312 21.06 -16.92 17.80
C ASP A 312 22.36 -16.52 18.51
N HIS A 313 23.42 -17.34 18.54
CA HIS A 313 24.63 -17.00 19.29
C HIS A 313 25.94 -17.00 18.49
N LYS A 314 25.91 -17.22 17.17
CA LYS A 314 27.16 -17.27 16.37
C LYS A 314 27.11 -16.68 14.96
N ALA A 315 25.95 -16.25 14.47
CA ALA A 315 25.96 -15.42 13.26
C ALA A 315 26.35 -14.02 13.72
N ASP A 316 27.55 -13.58 13.35
CA ASP A 316 27.85 -12.14 13.36
C ASP A 316 26.76 -11.45 12.53
N ASP A 317 26.32 -10.25 12.94
CA ASP A 317 25.13 -9.53 12.42
C ASP A 317 25.03 -9.34 10.89
N ASN A 318 26.04 -9.77 10.12
CA ASN A 318 26.13 -9.65 8.67
C ASN A 318 26.06 -10.98 7.91
N ASP A 319 26.04 -12.15 8.57
CA ASP A 319 26.07 -13.42 7.87
C ASP A 319 24.68 -13.84 7.37
N LEU A 320 24.60 -14.01 6.04
CA LEU A 320 23.45 -14.54 5.33
C LEU A 320 23.13 -15.96 5.81
N LEU A 321 21.94 -16.15 6.41
CA LEU A 321 21.50 -17.47 6.87
C LEU A 321 20.97 -18.27 5.68
N GLY A 322 21.68 -19.36 5.33
CA GLY A 322 21.18 -20.32 4.36
C GLY A 322 20.04 -21.15 4.92
N VAL A 323 19.06 -21.46 4.08
CA VAL A 323 17.93 -22.33 4.42
C VAL A 323 17.63 -23.28 3.26
N VAL A 324 17.34 -24.54 3.57
CA VAL A 324 16.67 -25.47 2.64
C VAL A 324 15.17 -25.28 2.83
N VAL A 325 14.49 -24.87 1.77
CA VAL A 325 13.04 -24.70 1.71
C VAL A 325 12.46 -25.85 0.90
N PHE A 326 11.37 -26.44 1.36
CA PHE A 326 10.70 -27.52 0.66
C PHE A 326 9.20 -27.52 0.91
N TRP A 327 8.45 -28.02 -0.05
CA TRP A 327 6.98 -28.08 -0.02
C TRP A 327 6.49 -29.31 -0.79
N PRO A 328 5.33 -29.89 -0.44
CA PRO A 328 4.73 -30.95 -1.22
C PRO A 328 4.44 -30.48 -2.65
N LYS A 329 4.67 -31.31 -3.67
CA LYS A 329 4.45 -30.97 -5.09
C LYS A 329 3.02 -30.50 -5.39
N ARG A 330 2.03 -31.09 -4.71
CA ARG A 330 0.62 -30.68 -4.81
C ARG A 330 0.31 -29.29 -4.23
N ARG A 331 1.29 -28.68 -3.53
CA ARG A 331 1.19 -27.36 -2.87
C ARG A 331 2.07 -26.30 -3.55
N ARG A 332 2.47 -26.51 -4.82
CA ARG A 332 3.37 -25.60 -5.54
C ARG A 332 2.82 -24.17 -5.64
N LEU A 333 1.52 -23.99 -5.84
CA LEU A 333 0.93 -22.65 -5.94
C LEU A 333 0.96 -21.92 -4.59
N GLU A 334 0.60 -22.62 -3.51
CA GLU A 334 0.66 -22.09 -2.15
C GLU A 334 2.10 -21.77 -1.74
N ALA A 335 3.07 -22.59 -2.17
CA ALA A 335 4.48 -22.33 -1.97
C ALA A 335 4.95 -21.08 -2.74
N ALA A 336 4.50 -20.90 -3.98
CA ALA A 336 4.83 -19.72 -4.80
C ALA A 336 4.20 -18.42 -4.26
N GLY A 337 3.06 -18.54 -3.55
CA GLY A 337 2.28 -17.40 -3.09
C GLY A 337 1.52 -16.69 -4.22
N PRO A 338 0.85 -15.56 -3.93
CA PRO A 338 -0.06 -14.91 -4.88
C PRO A 338 0.63 -14.51 -6.20
N HIS A 339 1.81 -13.89 -6.10
CA HIS A 339 2.58 -13.45 -7.28
C HIS A 339 3.08 -14.63 -8.14
N GLY A 340 3.65 -15.65 -7.50
CA GLY A 340 4.12 -16.83 -8.22
C GLY A 340 2.98 -17.66 -8.83
N ALA A 341 1.84 -17.76 -8.13
CA ALA A 341 0.63 -18.40 -8.64
C ALA A 341 0.09 -17.66 -9.88
N LEU A 342 0.15 -16.33 -9.88
CA LEU A 342 -0.22 -15.52 -11.05
C LEU A 342 0.74 -15.71 -12.22
N LEU A 343 2.06 -15.74 -11.99
CA LEU A 343 3.06 -16.05 -13.02
C LEU A 343 2.85 -17.44 -13.63
N CYS A 344 2.52 -18.42 -12.78
CA CYS A 344 2.16 -19.77 -13.25
C CYS A 344 0.94 -19.72 -14.19
N LEU A 345 -0.08 -18.94 -13.83
CA LEU A 345 -1.28 -18.80 -14.65
C LEU A 345 -0.98 -18.09 -15.98
N GLU A 346 -0.13 -17.05 -15.97
CA GLU A 346 0.31 -16.36 -17.19
C GLU A 346 1.07 -17.28 -18.15
N ASP A 347 1.98 -18.10 -17.63
CA ASP A 347 2.73 -19.07 -18.44
C ASP A 347 1.78 -20.12 -19.03
N ALA A 348 0.82 -20.62 -18.23
CA ALA A 348 -0.19 -21.58 -18.70
C ALA A 348 -1.10 -20.99 -19.80
N VAL A 349 -1.56 -19.74 -19.65
CA VAL A 349 -2.39 -19.07 -20.66
C VAL A 349 -1.59 -18.77 -21.93
N SER A 350 -0.34 -18.34 -21.81
CA SER A 350 0.49 -17.94 -22.95
C SER A 350 0.90 -19.11 -23.86
N ARG A 351 1.03 -20.32 -23.29
CA ARG A 351 1.44 -21.52 -24.05
C ARG A 351 0.28 -22.22 -24.76
N GLY A 352 -0.94 -22.09 -24.24
CA GLY A 352 -2.14 -22.73 -24.77
C GLY A 352 -2.19 -24.27 -24.61
N PRO A 353 -3.35 -24.91 -24.84
CA PRO A 353 -3.45 -26.38 -24.89
C PRO A 353 -2.64 -26.95 -26.07
N PRO A 354 -1.98 -28.13 -25.94
CA PRO A 354 -2.30 -29.25 -25.03
C PRO A 354 -1.28 -29.51 -23.88
N TYR A 355 -0.50 -28.52 -23.44
CA TYR A 355 0.61 -28.76 -22.50
C TYR A 355 0.16 -28.97 -21.04
N ILE A 356 -0.26 -30.19 -20.70
CA ILE A 356 -0.70 -30.60 -19.35
C ILE A 356 0.44 -30.46 -18.31
N ASP A 357 1.69 -30.69 -18.69
CA ASP A 357 2.84 -30.65 -17.77
C ASP A 357 3.05 -29.26 -17.12
N HIS A 358 2.57 -28.19 -17.75
CA HIS A 358 2.66 -26.82 -17.25
C HIS A 358 1.51 -26.43 -16.32
N LEU A 359 0.48 -27.25 -16.19
CA LEU A 359 -0.62 -27.03 -15.27
C LEU A 359 -0.29 -27.46 -13.84
N VAL A 360 0.99 -27.75 -13.52
CA VAL A 360 1.45 -27.97 -12.15
C VAL A 360 0.68 -29.09 -11.42
N GLY A 361 0.19 -30.08 -12.17
CA GLY A 361 -0.60 -31.20 -11.66
C GLY A 361 -2.13 -30.99 -11.68
N TYR A 362 -2.62 -29.86 -12.18
CA TYR A 362 -4.03 -29.62 -12.43
C TYR A 362 -4.45 -30.20 -13.79
N ASP A 363 -5.68 -30.71 -13.86
CA ASP A 363 -6.25 -31.40 -15.03
C ASP A 363 -6.69 -30.43 -16.14
N SER A 364 -6.93 -29.17 -15.80
CA SER A 364 -7.37 -28.13 -16.74
C SER A 364 -6.91 -26.74 -16.31
N LEU A 365 -6.88 -25.80 -17.26
CA LEU A 365 -6.63 -24.39 -16.98
C LEU A 365 -7.68 -23.82 -16.00
N ASN A 366 -8.95 -24.21 -16.13
CA ASN A 366 -10.01 -23.77 -15.23
C ASN A 366 -9.80 -24.27 -13.79
N SER A 367 -9.34 -25.51 -13.62
CA SER A 367 -8.97 -26.03 -12.30
C SER A 367 -7.78 -25.28 -11.70
N LEU A 368 -6.77 -24.97 -12.52
CA LEU A 368 -5.65 -24.13 -12.10
C LEU A 368 -6.13 -22.74 -11.65
N VAL A 369 -6.97 -22.06 -12.44
CA VAL A 369 -7.53 -20.74 -12.07
C VAL A 369 -8.28 -20.82 -10.75
N ARG A 370 -9.17 -21.80 -10.56
CA ARG A 370 -9.92 -21.99 -9.31
C ARG A 370 -9.02 -22.21 -8.10
N SER A 371 -7.84 -22.77 -8.28
CA SER A 371 -6.85 -22.91 -7.21
C SER A 371 -5.99 -21.66 -6.99
N VAL A 372 -5.80 -20.84 -8.02
CA VAL A 372 -5.10 -19.55 -7.92
C VAL A 372 -5.97 -18.48 -7.26
N LEU A 373 -7.26 -18.38 -7.60
CA LEU A 373 -8.14 -17.30 -7.10
C LEU A 373 -8.16 -17.19 -5.56
N PRO A 374 -8.30 -18.28 -4.78
CA PRO A 374 -8.26 -18.20 -3.32
C PRO A 374 -6.91 -17.74 -2.75
N LEU A 375 -5.81 -17.92 -3.49
CA LEU A 375 -4.50 -17.40 -3.09
C LEU A 375 -4.37 -15.91 -3.35
N LEU A 376 -5.13 -15.38 -4.30
CA LEU A 376 -5.24 -13.95 -4.51
C LEU A 376 -6.10 -13.33 -3.40
N ALA A 377 -7.20 -13.99 -3.00
CA ALA A 377 -8.06 -13.55 -1.90
C ALA A 377 -7.28 -13.42 -0.59
N ALA A 378 -7.18 -12.20 -0.05
CA ALA A 378 -6.52 -11.95 1.22
C ALA A 378 -7.56 -11.92 2.36
N PRO A 379 -7.64 -12.94 3.23
CA PRO A 379 -8.57 -12.90 4.37
C PRO A 379 -8.13 -11.93 5.49
N ASP A 380 -6.89 -11.44 5.45
CA ASP A 380 -6.34 -10.44 6.38
C ASP A 380 -5.61 -9.35 5.56
N LEU A 381 -6.38 -8.37 5.11
CA LEU A 381 -5.93 -7.28 4.22
C LEU A 381 -4.72 -6.53 4.77
N SER A 382 -4.64 -6.41 6.09
CA SER A 382 -3.53 -5.73 6.77
C SER A 382 -2.20 -6.45 6.54
N LYS A 383 -2.17 -7.79 6.63
CA LYS A 383 -0.94 -8.58 6.44
C LYS A 383 -0.65 -8.83 4.98
N ALA A 384 -1.65 -9.17 4.18
CA ALA A 384 -1.44 -9.48 2.77
C ALA A 384 -0.90 -8.29 1.98
N SER A 385 -1.41 -7.08 2.24
CA SER A 385 -0.90 -5.85 1.62
C SER A 385 0.56 -5.58 1.99
N ILE A 386 0.96 -5.84 3.24
CA ILE A 386 2.36 -5.73 3.68
C ILE A 386 3.25 -6.77 2.99
N LEU A 387 2.81 -8.02 2.94
CA LEU A 387 3.54 -9.10 2.26
C LEU A 387 3.74 -8.78 0.77
N GLN A 388 2.69 -8.30 0.11
CA GLN A 388 2.75 -7.89 -1.29
C GLN A 388 3.66 -6.67 -1.49
N ARG A 389 3.64 -5.69 -0.60
CA ARG A 389 4.56 -4.52 -0.65
C ARG A 389 6.02 -4.95 -0.62
N ILE A 390 6.34 -5.98 0.15
CA ILE A 390 7.70 -6.47 0.32
C ILE A 390 8.10 -7.40 -0.83
N GLN A 391 7.15 -8.19 -1.35
CA GLN A 391 7.37 -8.88 -2.62
C GLN A 391 7.57 -7.89 -3.77
N ALA A 392 6.85 -6.77 -3.80
CA ALA A 392 7.00 -5.72 -4.81
C ALA A 392 8.35 -5.01 -4.75
N THR A 393 8.94 -4.83 -3.56
CA THR A 393 10.30 -4.29 -3.44
C THR A 393 11.36 -5.29 -3.91
N ALA A 394 11.13 -6.58 -3.72
CA ALA A 394 12.00 -7.64 -4.25
C ALA A 394 11.81 -7.87 -5.76
N ASN A 395 10.58 -7.74 -6.25
CA ASN A 395 10.18 -8.02 -7.63
C ASN A 395 9.12 -7.01 -8.09
N ALA A 396 9.54 -6.06 -8.93
CA ALA A 396 8.66 -4.99 -9.43
C ALA A 396 7.41 -5.50 -10.18
N SER A 397 7.44 -6.73 -10.72
CA SER A 397 6.26 -7.32 -11.40
C SER A 397 5.10 -7.68 -10.45
N ALA A 398 5.32 -7.64 -9.13
CA ALA A 398 4.29 -7.95 -8.13
C ALA A 398 3.29 -6.81 -7.85
N THR A 399 3.49 -5.61 -8.43
CA THR A 399 2.61 -4.44 -8.20
C THR A 399 1.34 -4.39 -9.05
N GLU A 400 1.19 -5.25 -10.06
CA GLU A 400 0.05 -5.21 -11.00
C GLU A 400 -0.91 -6.40 -10.89
N LEU A 401 -1.13 -6.91 -9.67
CA LEU A 401 -1.88 -8.15 -9.46
C LEU A 401 -3.29 -8.12 -10.07
N PHE A 402 -4.04 -7.02 -9.84
CA PHE A 402 -5.39 -6.85 -10.41
C PHE A 402 -5.34 -6.81 -11.94
N ALA A 403 -4.57 -5.89 -12.53
CA ALA A 403 -4.55 -5.68 -13.98
C ALA A 403 -4.11 -6.94 -14.74
N ARG A 404 -3.16 -7.71 -14.19
CA ARG A 404 -2.72 -9.00 -14.74
C ARG A 404 -3.80 -10.07 -14.63
N THR A 405 -4.42 -10.21 -13.46
CA THR A 405 -5.51 -11.18 -13.24
C THR A 405 -6.72 -10.88 -14.14
N ALA A 406 -7.13 -9.61 -14.22
CA ALA A 406 -8.19 -9.14 -15.10
C ALA A 406 -7.90 -9.51 -16.57
N ARG A 407 -6.70 -9.20 -17.08
CA ARG A 407 -6.29 -9.57 -18.44
C ARG A 407 -6.33 -11.08 -18.69
N LEU A 408 -5.88 -11.88 -17.72
CA LEU A 408 -5.91 -13.35 -17.85
C LEU A 408 -7.34 -13.88 -17.92
N LEU A 409 -8.22 -13.38 -17.04
CA LEU A 409 -9.62 -13.76 -17.05
C LEU A 409 -10.30 -13.34 -18.35
N ASP A 410 -9.99 -12.16 -18.89
CA ASP A 410 -10.50 -11.71 -20.20
C ASP A 410 -10.08 -12.67 -21.33
N VAL A 411 -8.83 -13.13 -21.33
CA VAL A 411 -8.30 -14.08 -22.33
C VAL A 411 -8.94 -15.46 -22.19
N ILE A 412 -9.18 -15.91 -20.95
CA ILE A 412 -9.87 -17.18 -20.67
C ILE A 412 -11.33 -17.10 -21.13
N GLY A 413 -11.99 -15.97 -20.93
CA GLY A 413 -13.36 -15.71 -21.39
C GLY A 413 -14.43 -16.57 -20.71
N ASP A 414 -14.16 -17.10 -19.51
CA ASP A 414 -15.13 -17.89 -18.73
C ASP A 414 -15.82 -16.99 -17.68
N PRO A 415 -17.12 -16.65 -17.87
CA PRO A 415 -17.83 -15.76 -16.97
C PRO A 415 -18.04 -16.35 -15.58
N ALA A 416 -18.03 -17.69 -15.41
CA ALA A 416 -18.13 -18.31 -14.09
C ALA A 416 -16.85 -18.09 -13.26
N LEU A 417 -15.68 -18.09 -13.91
CA LEU A 417 -14.42 -17.76 -13.25
C LEU A 417 -14.32 -16.27 -12.92
N MET A 418 -14.82 -15.39 -13.80
CA MET A 418 -14.93 -13.95 -13.51
C MET A 418 -15.87 -13.67 -12.33
N ALA A 419 -17.03 -14.31 -12.30
CA ALA A 419 -17.96 -14.22 -11.17
C ALA A 419 -17.32 -14.74 -9.88
N THR A 420 -16.58 -15.85 -9.93
CA THR A 420 -15.83 -16.38 -8.78
C THR A 420 -14.77 -15.39 -8.31
N TYR A 421 -14.03 -14.75 -9.24
CA TYR A 421 -13.04 -13.74 -8.90
C TYR A 421 -13.65 -12.52 -8.20
N MET A 422 -14.77 -12.00 -8.71
CA MET A 422 -15.54 -10.92 -8.06
C MET A 422 -16.00 -11.35 -6.65
N ALA A 423 -16.57 -12.56 -6.56
CA ALA A 423 -17.08 -13.12 -5.33
C ALA A 423 -16.03 -13.27 -4.24
N THR A 424 -14.82 -13.76 -4.55
CA THR A 424 -13.89 -14.21 -3.51
C THR A 424 -12.59 -13.43 -3.41
N SER A 425 -12.12 -12.82 -4.51
CA SER A 425 -10.69 -12.44 -4.61
C SER A 425 -10.45 -11.04 -5.16
N LEU A 426 -11.46 -10.39 -5.73
CA LEU A 426 -11.35 -9.01 -6.18
C LEU A 426 -11.41 -8.08 -4.97
N ASP A 427 -10.39 -7.24 -4.83
CA ASP A 427 -10.19 -6.35 -3.70
C ASP A 427 -9.59 -5.02 -4.16
N LEU A 428 -9.80 -3.96 -3.38
CA LEU A 428 -9.29 -2.61 -3.64
C LEU A 428 -7.94 -2.36 -2.97
N ASP A 429 -7.58 -3.15 -1.97
CA ASP A 429 -6.35 -2.95 -1.20
C ASP A 429 -5.07 -3.41 -1.92
N TYR A 430 -5.18 -3.96 -3.14
CA TYR A 430 -4.02 -4.31 -3.96
C TYR A 430 -3.30 -3.05 -4.47
N PHE A 431 -1.98 -3.04 -4.26
CA PHE A 431 -1.08 -1.90 -4.48
C PHE A 431 -1.37 -1.10 -5.77
N GLY A 432 -1.89 0.12 -5.62
CA GLY A 432 -2.09 1.07 -6.72
C GLY A 432 -3.32 0.83 -7.59
N THR A 433 -4.12 -0.20 -7.29
CA THR A 433 -5.37 -0.46 -8.01
C THR A 433 -6.39 0.62 -7.66
N LYS A 434 -6.85 1.35 -8.67
CA LYS A 434 -7.88 2.38 -8.47
C LYS A 434 -9.27 1.75 -8.55
N ALA A 435 -10.20 2.22 -7.71
CA ALA A 435 -11.60 1.80 -7.79
C ALA A 435 -12.20 1.96 -9.20
N SER A 436 -11.78 2.99 -9.94
CA SER A 436 -12.20 3.20 -11.33
C SER A 436 -11.69 2.12 -12.29
N GLU A 437 -10.48 1.59 -12.09
CA GLU A 437 -9.95 0.50 -12.93
C GLU A 437 -10.76 -0.79 -12.74
N ILE A 438 -11.12 -1.10 -11.50
CA ILE A 438 -12.00 -2.24 -11.17
C ILE A 438 -13.40 -2.02 -11.74
N ALA A 439 -13.98 -0.84 -11.55
CA ALA A 439 -15.31 -0.51 -12.05
C ALA A 439 -15.39 -0.59 -13.59
N ILE A 440 -14.37 -0.10 -14.30
CA ILE A 440 -14.28 -0.20 -15.76
C ILE A 440 -14.18 -1.66 -16.20
N TRP A 441 -13.40 -2.48 -15.50
CA TRP A 441 -13.33 -3.91 -15.79
C TRP A 441 -14.68 -4.61 -15.58
N ILE A 442 -15.34 -4.38 -14.43
CA ILE A 442 -16.67 -4.92 -14.13
C ILE A 442 -17.69 -4.49 -15.18
N HIS A 443 -17.74 -3.20 -15.54
CA HIS A 443 -18.64 -2.68 -16.57
C HIS A 443 -18.43 -3.39 -17.91
N ARG A 444 -17.18 -3.57 -18.33
CA ARG A 444 -16.84 -4.25 -19.59
C ARG A 444 -17.23 -5.73 -19.56
N VAL A 445 -16.98 -6.43 -18.45
CA VAL A 445 -17.31 -7.85 -18.29
C VAL A 445 -18.84 -8.04 -18.29
N CYS A 446 -19.59 -7.20 -17.57
CA CYS A 446 -21.06 -7.17 -17.65
C CYS A 446 -21.53 -6.89 -19.07
N SER A 447 -20.95 -5.88 -19.72
CA SER A 447 -21.27 -5.50 -21.11
C SER A 447 -21.06 -6.64 -22.11
N THR A 448 -20.09 -7.51 -21.85
CA THR A 448 -19.69 -8.61 -22.74
C THR A 448 -20.50 -9.89 -22.49
N PHE A 449 -20.65 -10.30 -21.24
CA PHE A 449 -21.24 -11.60 -20.87
C PHE A 449 -22.68 -11.53 -20.35
N GLY A 450 -23.20 -10.32 -20.14
CA GLY A 450 -24.47 -10.09 -19.46
C GLY A 450 -24.28 -10.04 -17.95
N TRP A 451 -25.00 -9.15 -17.28
CA TRP A 451 -24.93 -9.02 -15.83
C TRP A 451 -25.56 -10.22 -15.10
N GLU A 452 -26.48 -10.93 -15.73
CA GLU A 452 -27.23 -12.05 -15.13
C GLU A 452 -26.31 -13.21 -14.74
N VAL A 453 -25.28 -13.48 -15.54
CA VAL A 453 -24.30 -14.55 -15.27
C VAL A 453 -23.35 -14.15 -14.12
N LEU A 454 -23.18 -12.85 -13.90
CA LEU A 454 -22.23 -12.27 -12.95
C LEU A 454 -22.88 -11.80 -11.67
N SER A 455 -24.22 -11.74 -11.61
CA SER A 455 -24.97 -11.08 -10.55
C SER A 455 -24.60 -11.62 -9.17
N HIS A 456 -24.50 -12.94 -9.04
CA HIS A 456 -24.10 -13.58 -7.79
C HIS A 456 -22.67 -13.19 -7.35
N GLY A 457 -21.74 -13.07 -8.30
CA GLY A 457 -20.38 -12.63 -8.03
C GLY A 457 -20.32 -11.16 -7.61
N LEU A 458 -21.15 -10.31 -8.22
CA LEU A 458 -21.27 -8.89 -7.88
C LEU A 458 -21.94 -8.68 -6.53
N GLU A 459 -22.97 -9.45 -6.20
CA GLU A 459 -23.62 -9.41 -4.89
C GLU A 459 -22.64 -9.77 -3.78
N GLN A 460 -21.88 -10.86 -3.94
CA GLN A 460 -20.84 -11.24 -2.97
C GLN A 460 -19.70 -10.22 -2.88
N LEU A 461 -19.31 -9.60 -4.01
CA LEU A 461 -18.33 -8.51 -4.02
C LEU A 461 -18.83 -7.32 -3.18
N VAL A 462 -20.06 -6.88 -3.44
CA VAL A 462 -20.68 -5.77 -2.72
C VAL A 462 -20.81 -6.10 -1.24
N ASP A 463 -21.27 -7.29 -0.89
CA ASP A 463 -21.37 -7.75 0.50
C ASP A 463 -20.02 -7.62 1.23
N ARG A 464 -18.95 -8.19 0.65
CA ARG A 464 -17.61 -8.11 1.24
C ARG A 464 -17.12 -6.68 1.37
N TRP A 465 -17.22 -5.89 0.31
CA TRP A 465 -16.70 -4.51 0.32
C TRP A 465 -17.51 -3.57 1.21
N THR A 466 -18.81 -3.78 1.36
CA THR A 466 -19.61 -2.95 2.29
C THR A 466 -19.45 -3.38 3.74
N ASN A 467 -18.97 -4.60 4.02
CA ASN A 467 -18.59 -5.06 5.37
C ASN A 467 -17.25 -4.48 5.88
N GLU A 468 -16.50 -3.79 5.02
CA GLU A 468 -15.19 -3.25 5.35
C GLU A 468 -15.14 -1.72 5.18
N ARG A 469 -14.65 -1.04 6.22
CA ARG A 469 -14.61 0.43 6.26
C ARG A 469 -13.87 1.05 5.06
N ALA A 470 -12.77 0.45 4.63
CA ALA A 470 -11.92 1.00 3.58
C ALA A 470 -12.55 0.88 2.18
N THR A 471 -13.38 -0.14 1.96
CA THR A 471 -13.91 -0.52 0.64
C THR A 471 -15.40 -0.18 0.48
N MET A 472 -16.08 0.23 1.55
CA MET A 472 -17.50 0.61 1.53
C MET A 472 -17.80 1.76 0.56
N ALA A 473 -17.06 2.87 0.61
CA ALA A 473 -17.33 4.01 -0.28
C ALA A 473 -17.15 3.63 -1.77
N PRO A 474 -16.05 2.96 -2.18
CA PRO A 474 -15.94 2.37 -3.51
C PRO A 474 -17.09 1.43 -3.92
N ALA A 475 -17.59 0.59 -3.01
CA ALA A 475 -18.69 -0.33 -3.31
C ALA A 475 -19.99 0.40 -3.66
N ILE A 476 -20.41 1.37 -2.83
CA ILE A 476 -21.63 2.14 -3.11
C ILE A 476 -21.47 2.98 -4.38
N ARG A 477 -20.29 3.57 -4.58
CA ARG A 477 -19.99 4.31 -5.81
C ARG A 477 -19.98 3.43 -7.06
N LEU A 478 -19.54 2.17 -6.96
CA LEU A 478 -19.65 1.22 -8.06
C LEU A 478 -21.11 0.99 -8.45
N ILE A 479 -22.00 0.79 -7.45
CA ILE A 479 -23.44 0.63 -7.69
C ILE A 479 -24.01 1.89 -8.35
N ALA A 480 -23.68 3.08 -7.81
CA ALA A 480 -24.09 4.36 -8.37
C ALA A 480 -23.60 4.55 -9.81
N ALA A 481 -22.35 4.17 -10.12
CA ALA A 481 -21.76 4.33 -11.44
C ALA A 481 -22.44 3.42 -12.47
N LEU A 482 -22.69 2.16 -12.11
CA LEU A 482 -23.44 1.21 -12.95
C LEU A 482 -24.87 1.71 -13.23
N ALA A 483 -25.52 2.31 -12.22
CA ALA A 483 -26.83 2.94 -12.35
C ALA A 483 -26.82 4.27 -13.14
N GLY A 484 -25.64 4.89 -13.33
CA GLY A 484 -25.49 6.18 -14.00
C GLY A 484 -25.79 7.39 -13.12
N VAL A 485 -25.63 7.26 -11.80
CA VAL A 485 -25.91 8.30 -10.78
C VAL A 485 -24.73 8.56 -9.82
N ASP A 486 -23.48 8.31 -10.24
CA ASP A 486 -22.25 8.59 -9.44
C ASP A 486 -21.74 10.03 -9.61
N GLY A 487 -22.53 10.91 -10.23
CA GLY A 487 -22.20 12.33 -10.40
C GLY A 487 -21.26 12.61 -11.59
N PRO A 488 -20.55 13.75 -11.58
CA PRO A 488 -19.78 14.24 -12.73
C PRO A 488 -18.48 13.48 -13.00
N ASP A 489 -17.97 12.73 -12.03
CA ASP A 489 -16.76 11.89 -12.15
C ASP A 489 -17.09 10.42 -11.81
N PRO A 490 -17.88 9.75 -12.68
CA PRO A 490 -18.34 8.40 -12.41
C PRO A 490 -17.19 7.39 -12.48
N LEU A 491 -17.16 6.41 -11.57
CA LEU A 491 -16.12 5.36 -11.56
C LEU A 491 -16.04 4.57 -12.87
N CYS A 492 -17.17 4.37 -13.54
CA CYS A 492 -17.30 3.73 -14.85
C CYS A 492 -18.54 4.27 -15.59
N PRO A 493 -18.67 4.03 -16.91
CA PRO A 493 -19.90 4.37 -17.62
C PRO A 493 -21.12 3.61 -17.06
N SER A 494 -22.32 4.18 -17.25
CA SER A 494 -23.56 3.48 -16.91
C SER A 494 -23.72 2.18 -17.70
N LEU A 495 -24.20 1.12 -17.03
CA LEU A 495 -24.47 -0.16 -17.66
C LEU A 495 -25.80 -0.10 -18.43
N ARG A 496 -25.73 -0.19 -19.75
CA ARG A 496 -26.89 -0.12 -20.64
C ARG A 496 -27.26 -1.51 -21.16
N GLN A 497 -27.91 -2.29 -20.31
CA GLN A 497 -28.44 -3.62 -20.65
C GLN A 497 -29.92 -3.74 -20.22
N PRO A 498 -30.68 -4.69 -20.77
CA PRO A 498 -32.02 -4.99 -20.28
C PRO A 498 -31.96 -5.33 -18.78
N TYR A 499 -32.95 -4.85 -18.03
CA TYR A 499 -33.19 -5.28 -16.64
C TYR A 499 -32.03 -5.00 -15.66
N VAL A 500 -31.13 -4.05 -16.00
CA VAL A 500 -30.13 -3.50 -15.06
C VAL A 500 -30.76 -2.97 -13.76
N PRO A 501 -31.96 -2.34 -13.78
CA PRO A 501 -32.73 -2.06 -12.57
C PRO A 501 -32.75 -3.16 -11.51
N GLU A 502 -32.97 -4.41 -11.91
CA GLU A 502 -33.03 -5.56 -11.01
C GLU A 502 -31.68 -5.86 -10.35
N LEU A 503 -30.59 -5.77 -11.12
CA LEU A 503 -29.23 -5.86 -10.58
C LEU A 503 -29.00 -4.76 -9.54
N ILE A 504 -29.27 -3.50 -9.89
CA ILE A 504 -29.02 -2.37 -8.99
C ILE A 504 -29.82 -2.50 -7.69
N LYS A 505 -31.08 -2.97 -7.76
CA LYS A 505 -31.88 -3.30 -6.57
C LYS A 505 -31.23 -4.40 -5.71
N ALA A 506 -30.75 -5.48 -6.33
CA ALA A 506 -30.10 -6.57 -5.61
C ALA A 506 -28.79 -6.12 -4.94
N LEU A 507 -27.92 -5.40 -5.66
CA LEU A 507 -26.68 -4.88 -5.09
C LEU A 507 -26.95 -3.86 -3.98
N TRP A 508 -27.94 -2.98 -4.17
CA TRP A 508 -28.33 -1.99 -3.16
C TRP A 508 -28.85 -2.66 -1.88
N ARG A 509 -29.69 -3.70 -1.99
CA ARG A 509 -30.13 -4.51 -0.84
C ARG A 509 -28.97 -5.03 -0.01
N THR A 510 -28.04 -5.69 -0.69
CA THR A 510 -26.85 -6.25 -0.06
C THR A 510 -26.02 -5.16 0.63
N ALA A 511 -25.83 -4.02 -0.04
CA ALA A 511 -25.12 -2.89 0.54
C ALA A 511 -25.80 -2.31 1.78
N GLN A 512 -27.13 -2.13 1.75
CA GLN A 512 -27.89 -1.52 2.84
C GLN A 512 -27.74 -2.27 4.16
N LEU A 513 -27.71 -3.62 4.13
CA LEU A 513 -27.57 -4.45 5.33
C LEU A 513 -26.28 -4.15 6.09
N ASN A 514 -25.20 -3.80 5.39
CA ASN A 514 -23.88 -3.60 5.99
C ASN A 514 -23.60 -2.12 6.32
N VAL A 515 -24.20 -1.18 5.59
CA VAL A 515 -24.01 0.28 5.82
C VAL A 515 -24.57 0.72 7.17
N GLU A 516 -25.65 0.09 7.66
CA GLU A 516 -26.26 0.43 8.95
C GLU A 516 -25.31 0.18 10.15
N GLU A 517 -24.48 -0.86 10.08
CA GLU A 517 -23.54 -1.22 11.16
C GLU A 517 -22.26 -0.37 11.16
N LEU A 518 -21.80 0.08 10.00
CA LEU A 518 -20.47 0.72 9.85
C LEU A 518 -20.48 2.24 9.92
N TYR A 519 -21.66 2.85 9.96
CA TYR A 519 -21.83 4.30 10.04
C TYR A 519 -21.09 4.96 11.23
N TYR A 520 -20.80 4.20 12.28
CA TYR A 520 -20.24 4.67 13.56
C TYR A 520 -18.75 4.99 13.56
N VAL A 521 -17.99 4.56 12.54
CA VAL A 521 -16.51 4.53 12.62
C VAL A 521 -15.84 5.38 11.54
N VAL A 522 -16.59 5.90 10.56
CA VAL A 522 -16.03 6.55 9.35
C VAL A 522 -15.69 8.02 9.59
N GLU A 523 -14.63 8.52 8.93
CA GLU A 523 -14.34 9.96 8.94
C GLU A 523 -15.40 10.72 8.14
N ALA A 524 -15.77 11.93 8.58
CA ALA A 524 -16.83 12.72 7.94
C ALA A 524 -16.65 12.92 6.42
N ALA A 525 -15.41 13.01 5.91
CA ALA A 525 -15.13 13.14 4.49
C ALA A 525 -15.50 11.91 3.66
N GLU A 526 -15.18 10.72 4.16
CA GLU A 526 -15.59 9.47 3.51
C GLU A 526 -17.08 9.22 3.70
N LEU A 527 -17.62 9.56 4.88
CA LEU A 527 -19.03 9.42 5.18
C LEU A 527 -19.94 10.19 4.22
N ILE A 528 -19.57 11.41 3.83
CA ILE A 528 -20.31 12.19 2.83
C ILE A 528 -20.33 11.50 1.47
N LYS A 529 -19.22 10.88 1.05
CA LYS A 529 -19.15 10.16 -0.23
C LYS A 529 -20.05 8.93 -0.19
N VAL A 530 -20.00 8.17 0.91
CA VAL A 530 -20.84 6.98 1.13
C VAL A 530 -22.31 7.38 1.11
N LEU A 531 -22.70 8.32 1.99
CA LEU A 531 -24.08 8.76 2.12
C LEU A 531 -24.63 9.41 0.85
N GLY A 532 -23.80 10.19 0.16
CA GLY A 532 -24.19 10.79 -1.11
C GLY A 532 -24.46 9.73 -2.18
N ALA A 533 -23.58 8.73 -2.29
CA ALA A 533 -23.81 7.63 -3.22
C ALA A 533 -25.03 6.78 -2.81
N CYS A 534 -25.26 6.56 -1.51
CA CYS A 534 -26.44 5.87 -0.97
C CYS A 534 -27.74 6.57 -1.38
N LEU A 535 -27.85 7.88 -1.13
CA LEU A 535 -29.03 8.67 -1.49
C LEU A 535 -29.25 8.71 -3.01
N ALA A 536 -28.19 8.85 -3.81
CA ALA A 536 -28.29 8.83 -5.26
C ALA A 536 -28.83 7.49 -5.79
N VAL A 537 -28.34 6.36 -5.26
CA VAL A 537 -28.80 5.00 -5.59
C VAL A 537 -30.23 4.77 -5.10
N GLU A 538 -30.56 5.20 -3.88
CA GLU A 538 -31.93 5.08 -3.35
C GLU A 538 -32.94 5.86 -4.19
N GLY A 539 -32.61 7.10 -4.58
CA GLY A 539 -33.43 7.90 -5.50
C GLY A 539 -33.57 7.25 -6.87
N TYR A 540 -32.50 6.63 -7.38
CA TYR A 540 -32.57 5.84 -8.61
C TYR A 540 -33.57 4.68 -8.44
N VAL A 541 -33.45 3.90 -7.35
CA VAL A 541 -34.35 2.78 -7.05
C VAL A 541 -35.81 3.22 -6.87
N ALA A 542 -36.06 4.38 -6.27
CA ALA A 542 -37.40 4.92 -6.09
C ALA A 542 -38.03 5.39 -7.41
N SER A 543 -37.29 6.17 -8.21
CA SER A 543 -37.75 6.70 -9.51
C SER A 543 -38.03 5.61 -10.55
N MET A 544 -37.45 4.42 -10.35
CA MET A 544 -37.65 3.28 -11.24
C MET A 544 -39.09 2.79 -11.30
N SER A 545 -39.92 3.04 -10.28
CA SER A 545 -41.36 2.71 -10.32
C SER A 545 -42.12 3.43 -11.45
N GLU A 546 -41.61 4.57 -11.90
CA GLU A 546 -42.18 5.42 -12.95
C GLU A 546 -41.80 4.99 -14.37
N ARG A 547 -40.92 4.00 -14.54
CA ARG A 547 -40.40 3.54 -15.86
C ARG A 547 -40.72 2.06 -16.12
N PRO A 548 -41.97 1.69 -16.48
CA PRO A 548 -42.42 0.31 -16.54
C PRO A 548 -41.68 -0.59 -17.52
N ALA A 549 -41.20 -0.01 -18.63
CA ALA A 549 -40.53 -0.78 -19.68
C ALA A 549 -39.12 -1.26 -19.32
N ALA A 550 -38.54 -0.75 -18.23
CA ALA A 550 -37.15 -1.06 -17.85
C ALA A 550 -37.02 -2.34 -16.99
N HIS A 551 -38.12 -2.85 -16.43
CA HIS A 551 -38.11 -3.98 -15.49
C HIS A 551 -38.72 -5.25 -16.08
N TRP A 552 -38.05 -6.38 -15.86
CA TRP A 552 -38.52 -7.71 -16.21
C TRP A 552 -39.75 -8.11 -15.41
N LEU A 553 -39.74 -7.82 -14.10
CA LEU A 553 -40.86 -8.13 -13.20
C LEU A 553 -42.05 -7.22 -13.47
N GLN A 554 -41.84 -5.94 -13.77
CA GLN A 554 -42.96 -5.00 -14.02
C GLN A 554 -43.71 -5.29 -15.31
N ALA A 555 -43.07 -5.91 -16.28
CA ALA A 555 -43.74 -6.44 -17.46
C ALA A 555 -44.66 -7.65 -17.16
N ARG A 556 -44.54 -8.27 -15.98
CA ARG A 556 -45.21 -9.54 -15.64
C ARG A 556 -46.10 -9.47 -14.40
N LEU A 557 -45.88 -8.49 -13.54
CA LEU A 557 -46.59 -8.33 -12.27
C LEU A 557 -47.25 -6.95 -12.22
N PRO A 558 -48.46 -6.85 -11.65
CA PRO A 558 -49.10 -5.56 -11.44
C PRO A 558 -48.30 -4.71 -10.42
N PRO A 559 -48.35 -3.36 -10.51
CA PRO A 559 -47.56 -2.48 -9.65
C PRO A 559 -47.69 -2.74 -8.14
N PHE A 560 -48.89 -3.11 -7.67
CA PHE A 560 -49.10 -3.42 -6.25
C PHE A 560 -48.35 -4.68 -5.78
N ALA A 561 -48.24 -5.70 -6.64
CA ALA A 561 -47.52 -6.93 -6.31
C ALA A 561 -46.01 -6.69 -6.27
N LEU A 562 -45.49 -5.87 -7.20
CA LEU A 562 -44.10 -5.42 -7.18
C LEU A 562 -43.80 -4.61 -5.94
N SER A 563 -44.67 -3.66 -5.59
CA SER A 563 -44.50 -2.88 -4.36
C SER A 563 -44.46 -3.80 -3.15
N ALA A 564 -45.34 -4.80 -3.06
CA ALA A 564 -45.34 -5.75 -1.94
C ALA A 564 -44.06 -6.61 -1.90
N ILE A 565 -43.57 -7.08 -3.05
CA ILE A 565 -42.31 -7.83 -3.15
C ILE A 565 -41.12 -6.94 -2.78
N ASP A 566 -41.05 -5.73 -3.33
CA ASP A 566 -39.97 -4.79 -3.03
C ASP A 566 -40.01 -4.37 -1.56
N THR A 567 -41.17 -4.17 -0.94
CA THR A 567 -41.29 -3.92 0.51
C THR A 567 -40.88 -5.14 1.34
N ALA A 568 -41.21 -6.35 0.90
CA ALA A 568 -40.84 -7.58 1.60
C ALA A 568 -39.34 -7.91 1.49
N LEU A 569 -38.72 -7.62 0.34
CA LEU A 569 -37.29 -7.85 0.09
C LEU A 569 -36.42 -6.67 0.54
N ASN A 570 -36.98 -5.46 0.64
CA ASN A 570 -36.34 -4.25 1.18
C ASN A 570 -37.05 -3.78 2.47
N PRO A 571 -37.11 -4.56 3.56
CA PRO A 571 -37.62 -4.05 4.82
C PRO A 571 -36.68 -3.01 5.46
N ALA A 572 -35.47 -2.82 4.89
CA ALA A 572 -34.45 -1.92 5.38
C ALA A 572 -34.95 -0.47 5.45
N THR A 573 -34.64 0.17 6.58
CA THR A 573 -34.90 1.59 6.83
C THR A 573 -34.27 2.41 5.70
N SER A 574 -35.06 3.26 5.04
CA SER A 574 -34.56 4.23 4.06
C SER A 574 -33.34 4.98 4.60
N MET A 575 -32.33 5.27 3.76
CA MET A 575 -31.15 6.02 4.24
C MET A 575 -31.56 7.40 4.76
N THR A 576 -32.60 7.98 4.14
CA THR A 576 -33.23 9.21 4.64
C THR A 576 -33.77 9.04 6.06
N ALA A 577 -34.44 7.92 6.35
CA ALA A 577 -34.96 7.65 7.69
C ALA A 577 -33.83 7.37 8.69
N ILE A 578 -32.75 6.69 8.31
CA ILE A 578 -31.56 6.49 9.16
C ILE A 578 -30.97 7.85 9.57
N MET A 579 -30.77 8.75 8.60
CA MET A 579 -30.23 10.09 8.86
C MET A 579 -31.13 10.95 9.75
N LEU A 580 -32.46 10.83 9.60
CA LEU A 580 -33.44 11.61 10.37
C LEU A 580 -33.64 11.07 11.79
N ASN A 581 -33.54 9.75 11.98
CA ASN A 581 -33.75 9.11 13.28
C ASN A 581 -32.55 9.31 14.23
N ASP A 582 -31.38 9.69 13.69
CA ASP A 582 -30.15 9.83 14.47
C ASP A 582 -29.31 11.08 14.06
N PRO A 583 -29.83 12.29 14.31
CA PRO A 583 -29.21 13.54 13.86
C PRO A 583 -27.89 13.83 14.58
N ASP A 584 -27.70 13.32 15.80
CA ASP A 584 -26.48 13.52 16.59
C ASP A 584 -25.29 12.77 15.96
N LYS A 585 -25.53 11.60 15.36
CA LYS A 585 -24.50 10.81 14.68
C LYS A 585 -24.26 11.29 13.26
N CYS A 586 -25.31 11.68 12.57
CA CYS A 586 -25.26 12.21 11.22
C CYS A 586 -25.35 13.73 11.28
N SER A 587 -24.27 14.43 11.65
CA SER A 587 -24.28 15.90 11.73
C SER A 587 -25.01 16.47 10.52
N LEU A 588 -26.25 16.94 10.76
CA LEU A 588 -27.18 17.21 9.66
C LEU A 588 -26.60 18.30 8.76
N LEU A 589 -25.91 19.25 9.38
CA LEU A 589 -25.23 20.35 8.70
C LEU A 589 -23.93 19.92 8.00
N ASN A 590 -23.04 19.16 8.67
CA ASN A 590 -21.70 18.87 8.14
C ASN A 590 -21.60 17.64 7.25
N VAL A 591 -22.54 16.72 7.34
CA VAL A 591 -22.48 15.44 6.62
C VAL A 591 -23.69 15.30 5.71
N VAL A 592 -24.89 15.41 6.27
CA VAL A 592 -26.13 15.14 5.53
C VAL A 592 -26.40 16.20 4.47
N THR A 593 -26.18 17.48 4.78
CA THR A 593 -26.32 18.59 3.81
C THR A 593 -25.45 18.36 2.58
N HIS A 594 -24.16 18.09 2.78
CA HIS A 594 -23.24 17.81 1.66
C HIS A 594 -23.59 16.53 0.90
N ALA A 595 -23.92 15.47 1.62
CA ALA A 595 -24.32 14.20 0.99
C ALA A 595 -25.56 14.40 0.12
N LEU A 596 -26.58 15.08 0.62
CA LEU A 596 -27.83 15.35 -0.10
C LEU A 596 -27.60 16.25 -1.32
N ALA A 597 -26.88 17.35 -1.19
CA ALA A 597 -26.59 18.24 -2.32
C ALA A 597 -25.84 17.50 -3.45
N ARG A 598 -24.78 16.76 -3.09
CA ARG A 598 -24.05 15.91 -4.04
C ARG A 598 -24.95 14.86 -4.71
N SER A 599 -25.89 14.29 -3.97
CA SER A 599 -26.84 13.30 -4.50
C SER A 599 -27.85 13.91 -5.46
N LEU A 600 -28.33 15.12 -5.17
CA LEU A 600 -29.25 15.85 -6.04
C LEU A 600 -28.60 16.25 -7.36
N ASP A 601 -27.31 16.60 -7.33
CA ASP A 601 -26.56 16.88 -8.55
C ASP A 601 -26.25 15.60 -9.35
N ALA A 602 -25.95 14.50 -8.66
CA ALA A 602 -25.73 13.21 -9.30
C ALA A 602 -27.01 12.55 -9.83
N ASN A 603 -28.13 12.78 -9.16
CA ASN A 603 -29.45 12.27 -9.53
C ASN A 603 -30.52 13.37 -9.34
N PRO A 604 -30.80 14.16 -10.39
CA PRO A 604 -31.82 15.22 -10.33
C PRO A 604 -33.25 14.72 -10.06
N THR A 605 -33.50 13.42 -10.17
CA THR A 605 -34.81 12.81 -9.88
C THR A 605 -34.97 12.37 -8.41
N LEU A 606 -33.92 12.52 -7.60
CA LEU A 606 -33.96 12.21 -6.18
C LEU A 606 -35.03 13.06 -5.46
N CYS A 607 -35.97 12.38 -4.81
CA CYS A 607 -37.02 13.01 -4.01
C CYS A 607 -36.81 12.70 -2.53
N ALA A 608 -36.11 13.58 -1.80
CA ALA A 608 -35.87 13.45 -0.36
C ALA A 608 -36.43 14.66 0.44
N PRO A 609 -37.75 14.95 0.36
CA PRO A 609 -38.33 16.17 0.93
C PRO A 609 -38.23 16.22 2.45
N GLY A 610 -38.29 15.07 3.14
CA GLY A 610 -38.11 15.00 4.60
C GLY A 610 -36.72 15.43 5.03
N LEU A 611 -35.68 14.94 4.35
CA LEU A 611 -34.29 15.30 4.63
C LEU A 611 -34.00 16.75 4.28
N ALA A 612 -34.46 17.21 3.11
CA ALA A 612 -34.34 18.60 2.71
C ALA A 612 -35.04 19.53 3.70
N THR A 613 -36.23 19.16 4.17
CA THR A 613 -36.96 19.95 5.17
C THR A 613 -36.19 20.00 6.48
N ALA A 614 -35.68 18.87 6.98
CA ALA A 614 -34.89 18.83 8.21
C ALA A 614 -33.61 19.68 8.11
N VAL A 615 -32.87 19.59 7.00
CA VAL A 615 -31.66 20.40 6.75
C VAL A 615 -32.01 21.90 6.71
N LEU A 616 -33.09 22.28 6.04
CA LEU A 616 -33.49 23.68 5.93
C LEU A 616 -34.09 24.23 7.23
N GLN A 617 -34.76 23.40 8.04
CA GLN A 617 -35.29 23.76 9.35
C GLN A 617 -34.20 24.10 10.38
N LEU A 618 -32.98 23.57 10.22
CA LEU A 618 -31.84 23.98 11.04
C LEU A 618 -31.55 25.47 10.96
N LEU A 619 -31.93 26.12 9.85
CA LEU A 619 -31.79 27.56 9.71
C LEU A 619 -32.89 28.31 10.48
N ASP A 620 -34.06 27.69 10.68
CA ASP A 620 -35.18 28.28 11.42
C ASP A 620 -35.02 28.17 12.95
N ASP A 621 -34.27 27.17 13.42
CA ASP A 621 -33.92 27.00 14.84
C ASP A 621 -33.13 28.21 15.39
N THR A 622 -33.20 28.43 16.72
CA THR A 622 -32.74 29.66 17.37
C THR A 622 -31.26 29.98 17.08
N LEU A 623 -30.94 31.27 16.93
CA LEU A 623 -29.59 31.79 16.62
C LEU A 623 -28.48 31.19 17.51
N ASP A 624 -28.77 30.87 18.77
CA ASP A 624 -27.79 30.26 19.68
C ASP A 624 -27.41 28.82 19.28
N GLY A 625 -28.38 28.04 18.77
CA GLY A 625 -28.14 26.68 18.26
C GLY A 625 -27.37 26.69 16.93
N VAL A 626 -27.65 27.67 16.07
CA VAL A 626 -26.89 27.86 14.83
C VAL A 626 -25.47 28.31 15.14
N ASN A 627 -25.26 29.28 16.03
CA ASN A 627 -23.92 29.74 16.41
C ASN A 627 -23.05 28.62 17.01
N THR A 628 -23.63 27.75 17.84
CA THR A 628 -22.92 26.57 18.36
C THR A 628 -22.63 25.52 17.29
N LEU A 629 -23.59 25.25 16.38
CA LEU A 629 -23.34 24.38 15.21
C LEU A 629 -22.21 24.94 14.34
N VAL A 630 -22.26 26.25 14.13
CA VAL A 630 -21.37 27.00 13.26
C VAL A 630 -19.96 27.03 13.85
N ASP A 631 -19.78 27.20 15.17
CA ASP A 631 -18.48 27.07 15.83
C ASP A 631 -17.83 25.68 15.63
N ASP A 632 -18.61 24.60 15.67
CA ASP A 632 -18.14 23.23 15.42
C ASP A 632 -17.83 22.97 13.93
N VAL A 633 -18.69 23.46 13.02
CA VAL A 633 -18.46 23.46 11.56
C VAL A 633 -17.15 24.21 11.24
N TRP A 634 -16.93 25.33 11.92
CA TRP A 634 -15.82 26.24 11.66
C TRP A 634 -14.44 25.66 12.00
N MET A 635 -14.40 24.64 12.86
CA MET A 635 -13.15 23.96 13.20
C MET A 635 -12.78 22.87 12.20
N THR A 636 -13.75 22.32 11.46
CA THR A 636 -13.56 21.14 10.63
C THR A 636 -13.66 21.41 9.13
N ARG A 637 -14.48 22.38 8.68
CA ARG A 637 -14.81 22.61 7.26
C ARG A 637 -15.08 24.07 6.87
N SER A 638 -15.27 24.29 5.57
CA SER A 638 -15.62 25.61 5.03
C SER A 638 -17.13 25.82 5.10
N ALA A 639 -17.59 26.80 5.89
CA ALA A 639 -18.99 27.22 5.93
C ALA A 639 -19.54 27.63 4.56
N ILE A 640 -18.67 28.00 3.62
CA ILE A 640 -19.02 28.33 2.23
C ILE A 640 -19.57 27.10 1.50
N GLU A 641 -18.97 25.92 1.69
CA GLU A 641 -19.43 24.68 1.04
C GLU A 641 -20.81 24.28 1.61
N VAL A 642 -21.00 24.41 2.93
CA VAL A 642 -22.28 24.12 3.59
C VAL A 642 -23.38 25.05 3.06
N ALA A 643 -23.10 26.35 3.01
CA ALA A 643 -24.06 27.33 2.50
C ALA A 643 -24.40 27.08 1.02
N ALA A 644 -23.42 26.73 0.19
CA ALA A 644 -23.64 26.42 -1.22
C ALA A 644 -24.57 25.21 -1.37
N ASP A 645 -24.30 24.16 -0.61
CA ASP A 645 -25.10 22.93 -0.64
C ASP A 645 -26.52 23.14 -0.12
N MET A 646 -26.71 23.97 0.90
CA MET A 646 -28.05 24.39 1.34
C MET A 646 -28.83 25.13 0.24
N LEU A 647 -28.16 26.02 -0.50
CA LEU A 647 -28.80 26.72 -1.63
C LEU A 647 -29.19 25.75 -2.74
N VAL A 648 -28.34 24.77 -3.05
CA VAL A 648 -28.65 23.71 -4.03
C VAL A 648 -29.86 22.90 -3.57
N ILE A 649 -29.88 22.44 -2.31
CA ILE A 649 -31.01 21.69 -1.74
C ILE A 649 -32.30 22.52 -1.80
N ALA A 650 -32.25 23.77 -1.33
CA ALA A 650 -33.41 24.65 -1.34
C ALA A 650 -33.93 24.93 -2.75
N SER A 651 -33.03 25.14 -3.71
CA SER A 651 -33.42 25.34 -5.11
C SER A 651 -34.10 24.11 -5.70
N ARG A 652 -33.49 22.92 -5.55
CA ARG A 652 -34.02 21.65 -6.09
C ARG A 652 -35.38 21.27 -5.51
N HIS A 653 -35.65 21.62 -4.26
CA HIS A 653 -36.92 21.35 -3.60
C HIS A 653 -37.95 22.50 -3.73
N GLY A 654 -37.66 23.55 -4.50
CA GLY A 654 -38.57 24.70 -4.65
C GLY A 654 -38.79 25.48 -3.35
N ARG A 655 -37.82 25.41 -2.42
CA ARG A 655 -37.84 26.03 -1.09
C ARG A 655 -36.94 27.27 -0.99
N LEU A 656 -36.29 27.67 -2.08
CA LEU A 656 -35.49 28.89 -2.11
C LEU A 656 -36.37 30.15 -2.15
N VAL A 657 -36.96 30.48 -0.99
CA VAL A 657 -37.78 31.66 -0.76
C VAL A 657 -36.94 32.82 -0.21
N PRO A 658 -37.35 34.09 -0.39
CA PRO A 658 -36.59 35.24 0.11
C PRO A 658 -36.26 35.19 1.62
N SER A 659 -37.15 34.62 2.44
CA SER A 659 -36.92 34.48 3.88
C SER A 659 -35.77 33.52 4.21
N LEU A 660 -35.59 32.45 3.42
CA LEU A 660 -34.49 31.52 3.58
C LEU A 660 -33.16 32.19 3.20
N LEU A 661 -33.13 32.96 2.11
CA LEU A 661 -31.94 33.71 1.70
C LEU A 661 -31.54 34.74 2.75
N GLU A 662 -32.50 35.47 3.31
CA GLU A 662 -32.26 36.44 4.39
C GLU A 662 -31.73 35.74 5.65
N ARG A 663 -32.17 34.51 5.92
CA ARG A 663 -31.65 33.70 7.02
C ARG A 663 -30.23 33.19 6.75
N CYS A 664 -29.95 32.70 5.55
CA CYS A 664 -28.59 32.35 5.13
C CYS A 664 -27.65 33.56 5.18
N GLU A 665 -28.12 34.74 4.78
CA GLU A 665 -27.36 36.01 4.88
C GLU A 665 -27.07 36.36 6.35
N THR A 666 -28.07 36.21 7.23
CA THR A 666 -27.91 36.43 8.68
C THR A 666 -26.87 35.48 9.29
N ILE A 667 -26.83 34.22 8.84
CA ILE A 667 -25.98 33.17 9.43
C ILE A 667 -24.57 33.18 8.84
N PHE A 668 -24.46 33.21 7.51
CA PHE A 668 -23.19 33.08 6.80
C PHE A 668 -22.54 34.44 6.50
N GLY A 669 -23.30 35.54 6.54
CA GLY A 669 -22.83 36.88 6.23
C GLY A 669 -22.18 36.93 4.85
N SER A 670 -20.99 37.54 4.78
CA SER A 670 -20.23 37.65 3.53
C SER A 670 -19.89 36.29 2.88
N LEU A 671 -19.78 35.20 3.65
CA LEU A 671 -19.48 33.86 3.12
C LEU A 671 -20.56 33.34 2.15
N LEU A 672 -21.75 33.92 2.16
CA LEU A 672 -22.83 33.55 1.25
C LEU A 672 -22.49 33.85 -0.22
N VAL A 673 -21.71 34.91 -0.49
CA VAL A 673 -21.33 35.29 -1.86
C VAL A 673 -20.51 34.21 -2.59
N PRO A 674 -19.36 33.74 -2.06
CA PRO A 674 -18.62 32.65 -2.68
C PRO A 674 -19.42 31.34 -2.66
N ALA A 675 -20.35 31.16 -1.73
CA ALA A 675 -21.23 30.00 -1.69
C ALA A 675 -22.22 30.00 -2.87
N ILE A 676 -22.82 31.15 -3.17
CA ILE A 676 -23.67 31.36 -4.35
C ILE A 676 -22.84 31.13 -5.62
N CYS A 677 -21.65 31.70 -5.69
CA CYS A 677 -20.74 31.51 -6.82
C CYS A 677 -20.42 30.03 -7.04
N HIS A 678 -20.10 29.31 -5.96
CA HIS A 678 -19.84 27.88 -5.99
C HIS A 678 -21.06 27.09 -6.48
N ALA A 679 -22.25 27.36 -5.94
CA ALA A 679 -23.49 26.72 -6.36
C ALA A 679 -23.81 26.97 -7.84
N LEU A 680 -23.58 28.19 -8.35
CA LEU A 680 -23.78 28.52 -9.76
C LEU A 680 -22.79 27.81 -10.70
N ARG A 681 -21.53 27.67 -10.28
CA ARG A 681 -20.49 26.99 -11.06
C ARG A 681 -20.70 25.48 -11.14
N HIS A 682 -21.24 24.87 -10.09
CA HIS A 682 -21.31 23.42 -9.97
C HIS A 682 -22.71 22.82 -10.12
N SER A 683 -23.76 23.63 -9.98
CA SER A 683 -25.14 23.16 -10.01
C SER A 683 -26.00 24.05 -10.93
N THR A 684 -26.93 23.42 -11.65
CA THR A 684 -27.89 24.14 -12.51
C THR A 684 -28.98 24.76 -11.63
N LEU A 685 -28.89 26.05 -11.34
CA LEU A 685 -29.93 26.79 -10.63
C LEU A 685 -30.97 27.37 -11.60
N ASP A 686 -32.23 27.38 -11.18
CA ASP A 686 -33.34 27.98 -11.93
C ASP A 686 -33.08 29.49 -12.21
N PRO A 687 -33.32 30.02 -13.43
CA PRO A 687 -33.11 31.44 -13.74
C PRO A 687 -33.81 32.42 -12.79
N ASP A 688 -35.01 32.08 -12.30
CA ASP A 688 -35.74 32.92 -11.34
C ASP A 688 -35.04 32.93 -9.97
N VAL A 689 -34.43 31.80 -9.61
CA VAL A 689 -33.57 31.67 -8.43
C VAL A 689 -32.32 32.52 -8.60
N GLN A 690 -31.67 32.46 -9.76
CA GLN A 690 -30.48 33.28 -10.06
C GLN A 690 -30.81 34.77 -9.90
N ALA A 691 -31.93 35.23 -10.46
CA ALA A 691 -32.39 36.62 -10.33
C ALA A 691 -32.65 37.04 -8.86
N LYS A 692 -33.21 36.15 -8.04
CA LYS A 692 -33.42 36.39 -6.60
C LYS A 692 -32.11 36.48 -5.82
N LEU A 693 -31.13 35.63 -6.15
CA LEU A 693 -29.79 35.66 -5.55
C LEU A 693 -29.09 36.99 -5.86
N LEU A 694 -29.27 37.52 -7.07
CA LEU A 694 -28.71 38.83 -7.47
C LEU A 694 -29.31 40.00 -6.68
N GLN A 695 -30.62 39.98 -6.41
CA GLN A 695 -31.31 41.04 -5.67
C GLN A 695 -30.86 41.14 -4.20
N ARG A 696 -30.25 40.08 -3.66
CA ARG A 696 -29.82 39.96 -2.26
C ARG A 696 -28.30 39.89 -2.11
N MET A 697 -27.54 40.26 -3.13
CA MET A 697 -26.08 40.39 -2.99
C MET A 697 -25.77 41.45 -1.93
N PRO A 698 -25.09 41.10 -0.83
CA PRO A 698 -24.82 42.04 0.23
C PRO A 698 -24.01 43.22 -0.32
N PRO A 699 -24.26 44.45 0.18
CA PRO A 699 -23.39 45.55 -0.14
C PRO A 699 -21.97 45.20 0.32
N PRO A 700 -20.95 45.63 -0.43
CA PRO A 700 -19.56 45.32 -0.12
C PRO A 700 -19.21 45.75 1.32
N GLU A 701 -18.89 44.76 2.16
CA GLU A 701 -18.79 44.91 3.62
C GLU A 701 -17.52 45.65 4.08
N THR A 702 -17.52 46.08 5.35
CA THR A 702 -16.34 46.66 6.00
C THR A 702 -15.27 45.60 6.30
N ASP A 703 -14.02 46.04 6.32
CA ASP A 703 -12.81 45.21 6.42
C ASP A 703 -12.73 44.32 7.68
N ASP A 704 -13.50 44.64 8.73
CA ASP A 704 -13.47 43.93 10.00
C ASP A 704 -14.29 42.62 9.98
N ILE A 705 -15.37 42.53 9.19
CA ILE A 705 -16.20 41.31 9.09
C ILE A 705 -15.51 40.26 8.22
N VAL A 706 -14.89 40.68 7.11
CA VAL A 706 -14.11 39.75 6.27
C VAL A 706 -12.87 39.26 7.03
N ARG A 707 -12.32 40.04 7.97
CA ARG A 707 -11.20 39.60 8.82
C ARG A 707 -11.58 38.50 9.80
N THR A 708 -12.78 38.52 10.39
CA THR A 708 -13.25 37.42 11.26
C THR A 708 -13.54 36.15 10.44
N GLN A 709 -13.92 36.31 9.17
CA GLN A 709 -14.24 35.19 8.25
C GLN A 709 -13.06 34.74 7.36
N ALA A 710 -11.91 35.43 7.41
CA ALA A 710 -10.79 35.23 6.50
C ALA A 710 -10.22 33.80 6.52
N LYS A 711 -10.31 33.11 7.67
CA LYS A 711 -9.87 31.71 7.81
C LYS A 711 -10.68 30.77 6.92
N HIS A 712 -12.01 30.94 6.84
CA HIS A 712 -12.89 30.08 6.04
C HIS A 712 -12.68 30.31 4.55
N LEU A 713 -12.63 31.57 4.14
CA LEU A 713 -12.34 31.94 2.76
C LEU A 713 -10.94 31.44 2.33
N ASP A 714 -9.92 31.55 3.17
CA ASP A 714 -8.57 31.02 2.87
C ASP A 714 -8.59 29.49 2.71
N VAL A 715 -9.25 28.76 3.62
CA VAL A 715 -9.42 27.30 3.51
C VAL A 715 -10.18 26.92 2.24
N PHE A 716 -11.27 27.63 1.95
CA PHE A 716 -12.09 27.41 0.76
C PHE A 716 -11.29 27.61 -0.52
N TYR A 717 -10.67 28.77 -0.71
CA TYR A 717 -9.91 29.05 -1.94
C TYR A 717 -8.62 28.24 -2.07
N LYS A 718 -8.11 27.66 -0.97
CA LYS A 718 -7.03 26.66 -1.06
C LYS A 718 -7.53 25.32 -1.61
N LYS A 719 -8.75 24.91 -1.25
CA LYS A 719 -9.37 23.67 -1.74
C LYS A 719 -9.97 23.83 -3.14
N HIS A 720 -10.53 24.99 -3.41
CA HIS A 720 -11.16 25.40 -4.66
C HIS A 720 -10.38 26.56 -5.25
N PRO A 721 -9.14 26.32 -5.73
CA PRO A 721 -8.37 27.35 -6.38
C PRO A 721 -9.15 27.81 -7.61
N HIS A 722 -9.48 29.09 -7.65
CA HIS A 722 -10.10 29.67 -8.83
C HIS A 722 -9.13 29.48 -10.01
N PRO A 723 -9.58 28.99 -11.18
CA PRO A 723 -8.70 28.62 -12.29
C PRO A 723 -7.84 29.80 -12.76
N GLN A 724 -8.34 31.02 -12.56
CA GLN A 724 -7.68 32.26 -12.95
C GLN A 724 -7.26 33.12 -11.76
N VAL A 725 -7.15 32.57 -10.55
CA VAL A 725 -6.62 33.33 -9.42
C VAL A 725 -5.48 32.54 -8.77
N PRO A 726 -4.26 33.09 -8.69
CA PRO A 726 -3.15 32.38 -8.06
C PRO A 726 -3.48 32.04 -6.61
N PRO A 727 -3.02 30.89 -6.07
CA PRO A 727 -3.34 30.42 -4.71
C PRO A 727 -2.80 31.38 -3.62
N PRO A 728 -3.39 31.39 -2.42
CA PRO A 728 -3.17 32.48 -1.46
C PRO A 728 -1.80 32.35 -0.81
N ASP A 729 -1.04 33.45 -0.74
CA ASP A 729 0.22 33.53 0.02
C ASP A 729 0.01 34.08 1.45
N GLY A 730 -1.14 33.76 2.04
CA GLY A 730 -1.54 34.14 3.40
C GLY A 730 -2.89 34.86 3.47
N SER A 731 -3.29 35.26 4.68
CA SER A 731 -4.60 35.88 4.99
C SER A 731 -4.83 37.23 4.33
N LYS A 732 -3.79 37.90 3.81
CA LYS A 732 -3.89 39.24 3.20
C LYS A 732 -4.65 39.24 1.88
N HIS A 733 -4.74 38.11 1.19
CA HIS A 733 -5.28 38.03 -0.17
C HIS A 733 -6.71 37.50 -0.27
N VAL A 734 -7.39 37.38 0.87
CA VAL A 734 -8.68 36.70 0.94
C VAL A 734 -9.83 37.63 0.50
N HIS A 735 -9.73 38.92 0.84
CA HIS A 735 -10.74 39.95 0.56
C HIS A 735 -11.00 40.14 -0.94
N TRP A 736 -9.94 40.16 -1.74
CA TRP A 736 -10.10 40.44 -3.17
C TRP A 736 -10.64 39.25 -3.96
N ARG A 737 -10.43 38.01 -3.49
CA ARG A 737 -11.08 36.84 -4.12
C ARG A 737 -12.57 36.81 -3.88
N TRP A 738 -12.98 37.18 -2.67
CA TRP A 738 -14.39 37.39 -2.36
C TRP A 738 -15.02 38.42 -3.30
N ILE A 739 -14.32 39.53 -3.57
CA ILE A 739 -14.75 40.53 -4.55
C ILE A 739 -14.82 39.92 -5.97
N ILE A 740 -13.85 39.10 -6.37
CA ILE A 740 -13.89 38.43 -7.69
C ILE A 740 -15.11 37.51 -7.80
N ASP A 741 -15.35 36.65 -6.82
CA ASP A 741 -16.52 35.77 -6.79
C ASP A 741 -17.83 36.59 -6.82
N LEU A 742 -17.90 37.71 -6.10
CA LEU A 742 -19.04 38.63 -6.15
C LEU A 742 -19.30 39.16 -7.55
N LEU A 743 -18.26 39.67 -8.21
CA LEU A 743 -18.36 40.23 -9.56
C LEU A 743 -18.67 39.16 -10.60
N GLU A 744 -18.13 37.96 -10.43
CA GLU A 744 -18.43 36.82 -11.29
C GLU A 744 -19.87 36.37 -11.13
N VAL A 745 -20.40 36.30 -9.91
CA VAL A 745 -21.82 35.99 -9.69
C VAL A 745 -22.71 37.01 -10.38
N VAL A 746 -22.42 38.30 -10.22
CA VAL A 746 -23.20 39.36 -10.89
C VAL A 746 -23.16 39.19 -12.40
N THR A 747 -22.00 38.82 -12.95
CA THR A 747 -21.81 38.66 -14.39
C THR A 747 -22.46 37.38 -14.94
N MET A 748 -22.37 36.27 -14.21
CA MET A 748 -23.00 34.99 -14.56
C MET A 748 -24.52 35.08 -14.57
N VAL A 749 -25.09 35.86 -13.66
CA VAL A 749 -26.54 35.99 -13.52
C VAL A 749 -27.11 37.09 -14.42
N ASP A 750 -26.47 38.26 -14.47
CA ASP A 750 -26.94 39.40 -15.27
C ASP A 750 -25.79 40.35 -15.64
N ALA A 751 -25.10 40.02 -16.73
CA ALA A 751 -24.00 40.81 -17.27
C ALA A 751 -24.35 42.29 -17.51
N THR A 752 -25.63 42.63 -17.73
CA THR A 752 -26.05 44.03 -17.96
C THR A 752 -25.98 44.87 -16.68
N LYS A 753 -26.13 44.23 -15.51
CA LYS A 753 -26.05 44.90 -14.20
C LYS A 753 -24.64 45.01 -13.67
N THR A 754 -23.68 44.23 -14.18
CA THR A 754 -22.27 44.26 -13.74
C THR A 754 -21.71 45.67 -13.72
N LEU A 755 -21.94 46.48 -14.76
CA LEU A 755 -21.46 47.86 -14.81
C LEU A 755 -22.00 48.72 -13.66
N SER A 756 -23.31 48.67 -13.43
CA SER A 756 -23.97 49.45 -12.36
C SER A 756 -23.48 49.04 -10.97
N TYR A 757 -23.27 47.74 -10.75
CA TYR A 757 -22.76 47.19 -9.50
C TYR A 757 -21.30 47.61 -9.27
N VAL A 758 -20.46 47.48 -10.29
CA VAL A 758 -19.06 47.93 -10.27
C VAL A 758 -18.96 49.42 -9.97
N GLN A 759 -19.78 50.26 -10.59
CA GLN A 759 -19.80 51.70 -10.33
C GLN A 759 -20.19 52.02 -8.89
N ALA A 760 -21.19 51.32 -8.33
CA ALA A 760 -21.58 51.47 -6.94
C ALA A 760 -20.47 51.01 -5.99
N TRP A 761 -19.82 49.88 -6.27
CA TRP A 761 -18.71 49.36 -5.48
C TRP A 761 -17.48 50.28 -5.51
N VAL A 762 -17.10 50.78 -6.70
CA VAL A 762 -16.05 51.79 -6.87
C VAL A 762 -16.33 53.00 -5.99
N THR A 763 -17.57 53.50 -6.01
CA THR A 763 -17.96 54.69 -5.26
C THR A 763 -17.98 54.47 -3.75
N ASN A 764 -18.52 53.32 -3.31
CA ASN A 764 -18.83 53.08 -1.91
C ASN A 764 -17.71 52.39 -1.13
N VAL A 765 -16.79 51.68 -1.80
CA VAL A 765 -15.80 50.84 -1.12
C VAL A 765 -14.39 51.10 -1.56
N LEU A 766 -14.16 51.25 -2.86
CA LEU A 766 -12.83 51.60 -3.33
C LEU A 766 -12.51 53.05 -2.95
N ALA A 767 -13.34 54.03 -3.33
CA ALA A 767 -13.07 55.45 -3.11
C ALA A 767 -12.78 55.84 -1.63
N PRO A 768 -13.45 55.27 -0.61
CA PRO A 768 -13.16 55.60 0.80
C PRO A 768 -11.92 54.91 1.38
N LYS A 769 -11.40 53.84 0.76
CA LYS A 769 -10.26 53.05 1.27
C LYS A 769 -9.19 52.82 0.19
N PRO A 770 -8.34 53.84 -0.08
CA PRO A 770 -7.31 53.80 -1.12
C PRO A 770 -6.37 52.59 -1.03
N ALA A 771 -6.07 52.10 0.17
CA ALA A 771 -5.17 50.97 0.41
C ALA A 771 -5.64 49.61 -0.12
N LEU A 772 -6.94 49.46 -0.41
CA LEU A 772 -7.48 48.25 -1.04
C LEU A 772 -7.32 48.28 -2.58
N PHE A 773 -6.94 49.42 -3.17
CA PHE A 773 -6.77 49.54 -4.63
C PHE A 773 -5.56 48.77 -5.14
N GLY A 774 -4.44 48.77 -4.41
CA GLY A 774 -3.16 48.14 -4.79
C GLY A 774 -3.32 46.79 -5.50
N GLU A 775 -3.78 45.80 -4.74
CA GLU A 775 -3.86 44.41 -5.21
C GLU A 775 -5.13 44.15 -6.02
N VAL A 776 -6.29 44.62 -5.55
CA VAL A 776 -7.58 44.33 -6.19
C VAL A 776 -7.61 44.88 -7.60
N ALA A 777 -7.23 46.15 -7.77
CA ALA A 777 -7.26 46.76 -9.08
C ALA A 777 -6.22 46.19 -10.01
N PHE A 778 -5.03 45.87 -9.51
CA PHE A 778 -4.01 45.21 -10.32
C PHE A 778 -4.52 43.87 -10.88
N TYR A 779 -5.16 43.03 -10.06
CA TYR A 779 -5.74 41.77 -10.53
C TYR A 779 -6.93 41.96 -11.47
N CYS A 780 -7.81 42.93 -11.19
CA CYS A 780 -8.93 43.27 -12.07
C CYS A 780 -8.47 43.78 -13.44
N LEU A 781 -7.44 44.63 -13.45
CA LEU A 781 -6.83 45.19 -14.66
C LEU A 781 -6.10 44.14 -15.51
N THR A 782 -5.51 43.13 -14.87
CA THR A 782 -4.75 42.08 -15.56
C THR A 782 -5.59 40.91 -16.07
N ARG A 783 -6.90 40.86 -15.76
CA ARG A 783 -7.78 39.73 -16.13
C ARG A 783 -9.13 40.14 -16.73
N HIS A 784 -9.07 40.92 -17.82
CA HIS A 784 -10.23 41.48 -18.52
C HIS A 784 -11.24 40.48 -19.10
N ALA A 785 -10.88 39.20 -19.26
CA ALA A 785 -11.68 38.20 -19.97
C ALA A 785 -13.02 37.86 -19.30
N PHE A 786 -13.20 38.21 -18.02
CA PHE A 786 -14.40 37.86 -17.25
C PHE A 786 -15.48 38.95 -17.28
N TRP A 787 -15.15 40.15 -17.74
CA TRP A 787 -15.97 41.32 -17.47
C TRP A 787 -16.52 41.92 -18.76
N PRO A 788 -17.75 42.46 -18.74
CA PRO A 788 -18.17 43.42 -19.74
C PRO A 788 -17.12 44.53 -19.84
N THR A 789 -16.77 44.90 -21.07
CA THR A 789 -15.67 45.85 -21.33
C THR A 789 -15.88 47.15 -20.58
N GLU A 790 -17.13 47.61 -20.48
CA GLU A 790 -17.51 48.83 -19.79
C GLU A 790 -17.26 48.77 -18.28
N ALA A 791 -17.56 47.62 -17.65
CA ALA A 791 -17.33 47.40 -16.23
C ALA A 791 -15.83 47.38 -15.90
N TRP A 792 -15.04 46.74 -16.76
CA TRP A 792 -13.59 46.74 -16.66
C TRP A 792 -13.01 48.14 -16.81
N VAL A 793 -13.47 48.92 -17.80
CA VAL A 793 -13.06 50.31 -17.98
C VAL A 793 -13.42 51.16 -16.75
N ALA A 794 -14.57 50.93 -16.12
CA ALA A 794 -14.97 51.66 -14.92
C ALA A 794 -14.02 51.41 -13.74
N VAL A 795 -13.65 50.15 -13.45
CA VAL A 795 -12.66 49.83 -12.41
C VAL A 795 -11.28 50.38 -12.77
N ALA A 796 -10.86 50.21 -14.02
CA ALA A 796 -9.58 50.70 -14.50
C ALA A 796 -9.43 52.21 -14.28
N THR A 797 -10.46 52.97 -14.70
CA THR A 797 -10.50 54.42 -14.59
C THR A 797 -10.45 54.89 -13.14
N ALA A 798 -11.14 54.19 -12.24
CA ALA A 798 -11.13 54.51 -10.82
C ALA A 798 -9.80 54.15 -10.15
N ALA A 799 -9.17 53.06 -10.57
CA ALA A 799 -8.04 52.48 -9.87
C ALA A 799 -6.67 53.00 -10.27
N ILE A 800 -6.47 53.25 -11.56
CA ILE A 800 -5.18 53.73 -12.07
C ILE A 800 -4.69 54.98 -11.30
N PRO A 801 -5.52 56.01 -11.03
CA PRO A 801 -5.07 57.19 -10.28
C PRO A 801 -4.65 56.88 -8.84
N VAL A 802 -5.31 55.91 -8.19
CA VAL A 802 -5.01 55.54 -6.79
C VAL A 802 -3.75 54.70 -6.72
N LEU A 803 -3.59 53.72 -7.60
CA LEU A 803 -2.36 52.96 -7.77
C LEU A 803 -1.18 53.91 -8.00
N GLN A 804 -1.32 54.86 -8.94
CA GLN A 804 -0.30 55.87 -9.21
C GLN A 804 0.07 56.72 -7.98
N ASN A 805 -0.83 56.89 -7.02
CA ASN A 805 -0.57 57.65 -5.80
C ASN A 805 0.06 56.79 -4.69
N GLU A 806 -0.36 55.54 -4.52
CA GLU A 806 0.26 54.58 -3.57
C GLU A 806 1.68 54.19 -3.99
N PHE A 807 1.89 53.97 -5.29
CA PHE A 807 3.24 53.68 -5.80
C PHE A 807 4.21 54.86 -5.56
N LYS A 808 3.71 56.10 -5.49
CA LYS A 808 4.55 57.26 -5.11
C LYS A 808 4.95 57.26 -3.63
N THR A 809 4.19 56.60 -2.75
CA THR A 809 4.44 56.59 -1.29
C THR A 809 5.19 55.35 -0.80
N TRP A 810 5.27 54.27 -1.58
CA TRP A 810 6.18 53.13 -1.34
C TRP A 810 7.66 53.53 -1.51
N SER A 811 8.22 54.19 -0.48
CA SER A 811 9.64 54.51 -0.41
C SER A 811 10.46 53.30 0.04
N PHE A 812 11.53 53.01 -0.72
CA PHE A 812 12.80 52.41 -0.28
C PHE A 812 12.69 51.23 0.71
N ASN A 813 12.58 50.00 0.20
CA ASN A 813 13.53 48.95 0.58
C ASN A 813 13.43 47.75 -0.36
N SER A 814 14.52 47.52 -1.09
CA SER A 814 14.79 46.45 -2.05
C SER A 814 13.98 46.47 -3.34
N ARG A 815 14.60 46.92 -4.44
CA ARG A 815 14.89 46.12 -5.65
C ARG A 815 15.70 46.92 -6.68
N ASN A 816 16.64 46.23 -7.32
CA ASN A 816 17.47 46.74 -8.41
C ASN A 816 16.67 46.67 -9.72
N VAL A 817 16.34 47.82 -10.29
CA VAL A 817 15.77 47.93 -11.63
C VAL A 817 16.85 47.54 -12.65
N ARG A 818 16.62 46.48 -13.43
CA ARG A 818 17.34 46.24 -14.69
C ARG A 818 16.51 46.78 -15.85
N ASP A 819 17.19 47.42 -16.78
CA ASP A 819 16.65 47.88 -18.06
C ASP A 819 15.88 46.75 -18.77
N ALA A 820 14.58 46.95 -18.94
CA ALA A 820 13.74 46.14 -19.81
C ALA A 820 13.11 47.06 -20.86
N ASN A 821 13.68 47.05 -22.06
CA ASN A 821 12.98 47.45 -23.28
C ASN A 821 11.79 46.48 -23.47
N GLN A 822 10.59 46.85 -23.01
CA GLN A 822 9.37 46.12 -23.33
C GLN A 822 8.26 47.06 -23.81
N ALA A 823 7.44 46.52 -24.70
CA ALA A 823 6.56 47.24 -25.61
C ALA A 823 5.37 47.90 -24.88
N LEU A 824 5.21 49.20 -25.06
CA LEU A 824 3.98 49.94 -24.74
C LEU A 824 2.82 49.38 -25.57
N VAL A 825 1.61 49.38 -25.00
CA VAL A 825 0.36 49.03 -25.67
C VAL A 825 0.24 49.92 -26.92
N PRO A 826 0.30 49.40 -28.16
CA PRO A 826 0.37 50.21 -29.37
C PRO A 826 -1.02 50.71 -29.80
N CYS A 827 -1.70 51.42 -28.91
CA CYS A 827 -3.02 51.99 -29.11
C CYS A 827 -3.09 53.40 -28.52
N ASP A 828 -3.74 54.33 -29.24
CA ASP A 828 -3.83 55.75 -28.86
C ASP A 828 -5.14 56.08 -28.09
N CYS A 829 -5.95 55.08 -27.73
CA CYS A 829 -7.16 55.32 -26.94
C CYS A 829 -6.82 55.84 -25.54
N VAL A 830 -7.74 56.58 -24.91
CA VAL A 830 -7.51 57.23 -23.60
C VAL A 830 -7.02 56.23 -22.55
N LEU A 831 -7.60 55.03 -22.56
CA LEU A 831 -7.23 53.93 -21.70
C LEU A 831 -5.83 53.37 -21.99
N ALA A 832 -5.49 53.12 -23.26
CA ALA A 832 -4.15 52.65 -23.62
C ALA A 832 -3.08 53.69 -23.28
N ARG A 833 -3.40 54.99 -23.39
CA ARG A 833 -2.56 56.07 -22.86
C ARG A 833 -2.44 56.02 -21.34
N GLN A 834 -3.54 55.85 -20.60
CA GLN A 834 -3.49 55.73 -19.13
C GLN A 834 -2.69 54.49 -18.65
N ILE A 835 -2.81 53.36 -19.35
CA ILE A 835 -2.05 52.13 -19.08
C ILE A 835 -0.58 52.33 -19.43
N ASN A 836 -0.28 52.91 -20.60
CA ASN A 836 1.09 53.21 -21.02
C ASN A 836 1.75 54.23 -20.09
N ASP A 837 1.01 55.26 -19.67
CA ASP A 837 1.48 56.25 -18.70
C ASP A 837 1.78 55.58 -17.36
N PHE A 838 0.90 54.68 -16.88
CA PHE A 838 1.13 53.88 -15.68
C PHE A 838 2.37 52.97 -15.79
N LEU A 839 2.47 52.18 -16.87
CA LEU A 839 3.59 51.28 -17.15
C LEU A 839 4.91 52.03 -17.38
N SER A 840 4.86 53.27 -17.86
CA SER A 840 6.03 54.14 -18.07
C SER A 840 6.55 54.81 -16.79
N THR A 841 5.82 54.73 -15.67
CA THR A 841 6.32 55.20 -14.37
C THR A 841 7.39 54.22 -13.84
N LYS A 842 8.33 54.71 -13.01
CA LYS A 842 9.41 53.86 -12.41
C LYS A 842 8.90 52.68 -11.57
N TYR A 843 7.58 52.61 -11.33
CA TYR A 843 6.90 51.67 -10.46
C TYR A 843 6.17 50.55 -11.22
N GLY A 844 6.05 50.65 -12.56
CA GLY A 844 5.30 49.69 -13.38
C GLY A 844 6.05 48.39 -13.73
N VAL A 845 7.22 48.14 -13.14
CA VAL A 845 8.11 47.06 -13.56
C VAL A 845 8.33 46.07 -12.43
N GLU A 846 7.51 45.02 -12.36
CA GLU A 846 7.95 43.66 -11.99
C GLU A 846 6.90 42.54 -12.09
N GLU A 847 5.65 42.82 -12.45
CA GLU A 847 4.66 41.78 -12.72
C GLU A 847 4.17 41.90 -14.18
N GLU A 848 4.22 40.80 -14.93
CA GLU A 848 3.73 40.74 -16.32
C GLU A 848 2.23 41.06 -16.35
N VAL A 849 1.90 42.29 -16.75
CA VAL A 849 0.52 42.74 -16.93
C VAL A 849 0.03 42.25 -18.29
N TYR A 850 -0.78 41.19 -18.31
CA TYR A 850 -1.52 40.76 -19.50
C TYR A 850 -2.78 41.65 -19.66
N GLY A 851 -2.61 42.82 -20.28
CA GLY A 851 -3.71 43.71 -20.67
C GLY A 851 -4.37 43.33 -22.00
N PRO A 852 -5.47 44.00 -22.40
CA PRO A 852 -6.26 43.62 -23.58
C PRO A 852 -5.42 43.60 -24.86
N ARG A 853 -5.52 42.49 -25.59
CA ARG A 853 -5.03 42.38 -26.97
C ARG A 853 -6.14 42.88 -27.88
N CYS A 854 -5.81 43.79 -28.79
CA CYS A 854 -6.69 44.13 -29.91
C CYS A 854 -6.64 42.99 -30.93
N ASP A 855 -7.74 42.73 -31.66
CA ASP A 855 -7.88 41.69 -32.69
C ASP A 855 -6.70 41.62 -33.71
N ALA A 856 -5.98 42.72 -33.90
CA ALA A 856 -4.78 42.77 -34.75
C ALA A 856 -3.54 42.07 -34.15
N VAL A 857 -3.52 41.80 -32.84
CA VAL A 857 -2.45 41.12 -32.10
C VAL A 857 -2.68 39.60 -32.04
N ASP A 858 -3.95 39.15 -32.01
CA ASP A 858 -4.28 37.73 -32.11
C ASP A 858 -3.92 37.15 -33.48
N ALA A 859 -3.95 37.97 -34.54
CA ALA A 859 -3.43 37.58 -35.86
C ALA A 859 -1.90 37.40 -35.92
N PHE A 860 -1.16 37.79 -34.88
CA PHE A 860 0.32 37.76 -34.85
C PHE A 860 0.90 36.62 -33.99
N PHE A 861 0.13 36.07 -33.04
CA PHE A 861 0.50 34.90 -32.23
C PHE A 861 -0.41 33.74 -32.64
N GLY A 862 0.13 32.78 -33.41
CA GLY A 862 -0.61 31.58 -33.78
C GLY A 862 -1.03 30.74 -32.57
N ASP A 863 -2.14 30.02 -32.72
CA ASP A 863 -3.00 29.37 -31.70
C ASP A 863 -2.38 28.33 -30.73
N ASP A 864 -1.06 28.16 -30.62
CA ASP A 864 -0.50 26.91 -30.05
C ASP A 864 0.30 27.01 -28.72
N ASP A 865 0.35 28.14 -28.01
CA ASP A 865 1.13 28.23 -26.76
C ASP A 865 0.31 28.77 -25.56
N GLU A 866 -0.26 27.86 -24.75
CA GLU A 866 -0.69 28.16 -23.37
C GLU A 866 0.49 28.02 -22.37
N PRO A 867 0.65 28.93 -21.38
CA PRO A 867 1.68 28.77 -20.35
C PRO A 867 1.19 27.98 -19.12
N GLU A 868 1.80 26.80 -18.86
CA GLU A 868 1.69 26.10 -17.58
C GLU A 868 2.40 26.89 -16.45
N THR A 869 1.68 27.15 -15.36
CA THR A 869 2.26 27.75 -14.14
C THR A 869 2.61 26.68 -13.11
N MET A 870 3.92 26.51 -12.81
CA MET A 870 4.40 25.66 -11.71
C MET A 870 5.03 26.51 -10.58
N PHE A 871 4.48 26.42 -9.36
CA PHE A 871 5.07 27.01 -8.14
C PHE A 871 5.73 25.92 -7.26
N LYS A 872 6.97 26.15 -6.79
CA LYS A 872 7.60 25.40 -5.69
C LYS A 872 8.24 26.34 -4.67
N LYS A 873 7.96 26.12 -3.38
CA LYS A 873 8.53 26.87 -2.22
C LYS A 873 9.93 26.36 -1.85
N LYS A 874 10.89 27.29 -1.70
CA LYS A 874 12.02 27.24 -0.72
C LYS A 874 12.59 28.66 -0.48
N LYS A 875 12.80 29.05 0.79
CA LYS A 875 13.50 30.29 1.23
C LYS A 875 15.00 30.00 1.51
N PRO A 876 15.88 31.01 1.67
CA PRO A 876 15.98 32.26 0.91
C PRO A 876 17.43 32.50 0.38
N MET A 877 17.54 33.41 -0.60
CA MET A 877 18.77 33.99 -1.19
C MET A 877 19.71 33.04 -1.96
N THR A 878 19.57 33.00 -3.28
CA THR A 878 20.69 33.28 -4.22
C THR A 878 20.16 33.60 -5.63
N THR A 879 20.83 34.52 -6.30
CA THR A 879 20.62 35.09 -7.65
C THR A 879 20.20 34.08 -8.73
N MET A 880 19.16 34.40 -9.52
CA MET A 880 18.77 33.62 -10.71
C MET A 880 19.25 34.30 -12.00
N THR A 881 19.97 33.55 -12.84
CA THR A 881 20.37 33.95 -14.21
C THR A 881 19.59 33.09 -15.20
N LEU A 882 18.83 33.69 -16.12
CA LEU A 882 18.12 32.96 -17.18
C LEU A 882 19.09 32.54 -18.28
N THR A 883 19.27 31.23 -18.49
CA THR A 883 19.77 30.65 -19.75
C THR A 883 18.66 29.83 -20.39
N ARG A 884 18.52 29.98 -21.72
CA ARG A 884 17.52 29.34 -22.57
C ARG A 884 17.59 27.81 -22.44
N ARG A 885 16.53 27.16 -21.98
CA ARG A 885 16.49 25.70 -21.78
C ARG A 885 15.64 25.01 -22.85
N ARG A 886 16.27 24.07 -23.52
CA ARG A 886 15.67 23.01 -24.34
C ARG A 886 15.42 21.82 -23.40
N GLU A 887 14.17 21.35 -23.35
CA GLU A 887 13.68 20.05 -22.84
C GLU A 887 14.10 19.59 -21.43
N ALA A 888 13.15 19.51 -20.49
CA ALA A 888 13.27 18.68 -19.27
C ALA A 888 11.91 18.31 -18.66
N LEU A 889 11.49 17.06 -18.85
CA LEU A 889 10.39 16.37 -18.16
C LEU A 889 10.94 15.48 -17.01
N THR A 890 10.25 15.48 -15.87
CA THR A 890 10.12 14.45 -14.78
C THR A 890 11.36 13.71 -14.19
N LEU A 891 11.82 14.18 -13.02
CA LEU A 891 12.90 13.60 -12.21
C LEU A 891 12.55 12.26 -11.49
N MET A 892 11.27 11.89 -11.33
CA MET A 892 10.90 10.60 -10.71
C MET A 892 10.83 9.42 -11.71
N GLN A 893 10.45 9.66 -12.97
CA GLN A 893 10.60 8.66 -14.04
C GLN A 893 12.07 8.41 -14.38
N SER A 894 12.95 9.42 -14.26
CA SER A 894 14.37 9.26 -14.59
C SER A 894 15.10 8.26 -13.70
N LYS A 895 14.77 8.12 -12.41
CA LYS A 895 15.49 7.17 -11.53
C LYS A 895 15.09 5.71 -11.79
N PHE A 896 13.82 5.47 -12.12
CA PHE A 896 13.31 4.14 -12.47
C PHE A 896 13.73 3.74 -13.90
N GLN A 897 13.65 4.66 -14.86
CA GLN A 897 14.15 4.44 -16.21
C GLN A 897 15.68 4.37 -16.29
N THR A 898 16.45 5.00 -15.37
CA THR A 898 17.91 4.86 -15.36
C THR A 898 18.36 3.46 -14.94
N ALA A 899 17.58 2.75 -14.10
CA ALA A 899 17.86 1.36 -13.76
C ALA A 899 17.50 0.41 -14.91
N SER A 900 16.31 0.57 -15.52
CA SER A 900 15.88 -0.21 -16.69
C SER A 900 16.77 0.04 -17.91
N MET A 901 17.08 1.30 -18.22
CA MET A 901 18.00 1.66 -19.30
C MET A 901 19.45 1.29 -19.00
N ARG A 902 19.88 1.16 -17.73
CA ARG A 902 21.21 0.61 -17.40
C ARG A 902 21.27 -0.89 -17.66
N LEU A 903 20.20 -1.63 -17.37
CA LEU A 903 20.08 -3.06 -17.66
C LEU A 903 20.01 -3.31 -19.17
N GLU A 904 19.17 -2.56 -19.89
CA GLU A 904 19.05 -2.61 -21.35
C GLU A 904 20.32 -2.12 -22.06
N ARG A 905 21.02 -1.10 -21.54
CA ARG A 905 22.33 -0.68 -22.08
C ARG A 905 23.42 -1.69 -21.77
N LEU A 906 23.40 -2.38 -20.64
CA LEU A 906 24.34 -3.48 -20.36
C LEU A 906 24.08 -4.67 -21.28
N GLN A 907 22.82 -5.04 -21.51
CA GLN A 907 22.44 -6.07 -22.49
C GLN A 907 22.76 -5.66 -23.93
N ALA A 908 22.54 -4.39 -24.32
CA ALA A 908 22.90 -3.88 -25.65
C ALA A 908 24.41 -3.69 -25.85
N LEU A 909 25.16 -3.33 -24.81
CA LEU A 909 26.63 -3.27 -24.83
C LEU A 909 27.27 -4.66 -24.89
N MET A 910 26.59 -5.68 -24.36
CA MET A 910 26.99 -7.08 -24.51
C MET A 910 26.67 -7.66 -25.89
N GLN A 911 25.83 -6.99 -26.70
CA GLN A 911 25.32 -7.55 -27.97
C GLN A 911 25.66 -6.74 -29.25
N ALA A 912 26.30 -5.57 -29.20
CA ALA A 912 26.52 -4.75 -30.41
C ALA A 912 27.97 -4.74 -30.94
N PRO A 913 28.23 -5.19 -32.19
CA PRO A 913 29.52 -5.06 -32.86
C PRO A 913 29.74 -3.66 -33.47
N LYS A 914 30.99 -3.21 -33.42
CA LYS A 914 31.50 -1.87 -33.82
C LYS A 914 31.18 -1.48 -35.27
N GLN A 915 30.53 -0.33 -35.50
CA GLN A 915 30.79 0.53 -36.67
C GLN A 915 30.61 2.03 -36.34
N ARG A 916 31.53 2.86 -36.85
CA ARG A 916 31.60 4.32 -36.73
C ARG A 916 31.15 4.96 -38.05
N GLY A 917 30.36 6.04 -37.99
CA GLY A 917 30.01 6.87 -39.14
C GLY A 917 29.49 8.26 -38.74
N THR A 918 29.88 9.27 -39.51
CA THR A 918 29.94 10.72 -39.25
C THR A 918 28.61 11.48 -39.45
N ARG A 919 28.50 12.70 -38.85
CA ARG A 919 27.35 13.63 -38.98
C ARG A 919 27.79 15.01 -39.52
N PRO A 920 27.02 15.69 -40.40
CA PRO A 920 27.35 17.02 -40.92
C PRO A 920 26.59 18.19 -40.24
N LYS A 921 27.11 19.42 -40.44
CA LYS A 921 26.64 20.73 -39.91
C LYS A 921 25.50 21.35 -40.73
N ARG A 922 24.67 22.20 -40.10
CA ARG A 922 23.64 23.07 -40.73
C ARG A 922 23.96 24.58 -40.55
N PRO A 923 23.48 25.47 -41.46
CA PRO A 923 23.84 26.90 -41.51
C PRO A 923 22.82 27.83 -40.84
N ALA A 924 23.22 29.10 -40.65
CA ALA A 924 22.46 30.19 -40.04
C ALA A 924 21.74 31.09 -41.07
N VAL A 925 20.62 31.72 -40.67
CA VAL A 925 19.84 32.68 -41.48
C VAL A 925 19.59 33.96 -40.64
N GLN A 926 19.78 35.13 -41.27
CA GLN A 926 19.51 36.49 -40.76
C GLN A 926 18.10 36.97 -41.16
N GLY A 927 17.42 37.74 -40.29
CA GLY A 927 16.13 38.40 -40.57
C GLY A 927 16.22 39.94 -40.48
N LYS A 928 15.40 40.62 -41.30
CA LYS A 928 15.27 42.10 -41.45
C LYS A 928 14.06 42.65 -40.65
N GLU A 929 14.17 43.92 -40.22
CA GLU A 929 13.13 44.70 -39.52
C GLU A 929 12.03 45.27 -40.46
N GLY A 930 10.81 45.46 -39.94
CA GLY A 930 9.63 46.01 -40.64
C GLY A 930 8.81 47.01 -39.83
N ALA A 931 8.10 47.92 -40.53
CA ALA A 931 7.53 49.20 -40.08
C ALA A 931 6.15 49.15 -39.37
N LYS A 932 5.82 50.24 -38.62
CA LYS A 932 4.59 50.45 -37.81
C LYS A 932 3.32 50.79 -38.65
N ARG A 933 2.13 50.36 -38.19
CA ARG A 933 0.78 50.67 -38.77
C ARG A 933 -0.17 51.31 -37.72
N ARG A 934 -1.18 52.07 -38.19
CA ARG A 934 -2.26 52.76 -37.41
C ARG A 934 -3.59 51.98 -37.47
N CYS A 935 -4.40 52.06 -36.41
CA CYS A 935 -5.76 51.49 -36.32
C CYS A 935 -6.86 52.46 -36.83
N VAL A 936 -7.94 51.90 -37.38
CA VAL A 936 -9.16 52.59 -37.84
C VAL A 936 -10.33 52.16 -36.94
N PRO A 937 -11.29 53.03 -36.56
CA PRO A 937 -12.41 52.65 -35.70
C PRO A 937 -13.48 51.84 -36.43
N ALA A 938 -14.17 50.97 -35.68
CA ALA A 938 -15.27 50.14 -36.14
C ALA A 938 -16.44 50.96 -36.72
N SER A 939 -17.03 50.43 -37.80
CA SER A 939 -18.23 50.98 -38.43
C SER A 939 -19.49 50.68 -37.61
N PRO A 940 -20.53 51.53 -37.65
CA PRO A 940 -21.78 51.30 -36.91
C PRO A 940 -22.60 50.14 -37.52
N PRO A 941 -23.51 49.53 -36.74
CA PRO A 941 -24.22 48.33 -37.15
C PRO A 941 -25.21 48.60 -38.28
N ILE A 942 -25.25 47.68 -39.25
CA ILE A 942 -26.23 47.62 -40.32
C ILE A 942 -27.56 47.15 -39.70
N LEU A 943 -28.59 48.00 -39.82
CA LEU A 943 -29.99 47.61 -39.61
C LEU A 943 -30.40 46.65 -40.73
N ALA A 944 -30.86 45.44 -40.38
CA ALA A 944 -31.58 44.56 -41.29
C ALA A 944 -33.09 44.66 -41.00
N SER A 945 -33.85 44.95 -42.06
CA SER A 945 -35.29 44.74 -42.20
C SER A 945 -35.65 43.27 -42.28
#